data_AF-A0A1M7DVT9-F1
#
_entry.id   AF-A0A1M7DVT9-F1
#
_cell.length_a   1.000
_cell.length_b   1.000
_cell.length_c   1.000
_cell.angle_alpha   90.00
_cell.angle_beta   90.00
_cell.angle_gamma   90.00
#
_symmetry.space_group_name_H-M   'P 1'
#
loop_
_entity.id
_entity.type
_entity.pdbx_description
1 polymer ?
#
loop_
_entity_poly.entity_id
_entity_poly.type
_entity_poly.pdbx_seq_one_letter_code
_entity_poly.pdbx_strand_id
1 'polypeptide(L)'
;MYRRREIALILFSDMVDWKRIIAIIFIVCAWSSGLMAQQYKVSGVVRDAHSQEIIPFATLQFSNTQTGMVSNAEGTYLFELNVIPSDSLQVRVMGYNLTKMKVDRSLKEQVINFEITRSDVSLKTHEIKANVNFALILLRQIIKHKPENNYNRLDNYKYQVYNKLELDMKNLNKEKLSKNRFTKPFAFILENIDSTSEDKPFLPIFLTESLSDYFYQAKPHKTKEVIKAARTSGIDNESVHKFLGGMYQNINIYDNFIPVFDKQFVSPINNNGAFYYDYKIADTQYVNNQRFIKLNFTPKRKGENVFVGDLWVHDTTYAVQKTTLSVPSAANINFVRKISLVQEFRQLEDSTWFLYKDKFVADFWAPSPKPGKTLDFIGRKTTTYTDVITNDTAATNIFGDKRYPEAVTLLDSARFRKDTFWDNNRPELLSKNEAGIYKMVDSLQNMPLFQKYSNTIKFLATGYKPFGMLEWGPYWYAFSQNRLEGFRMRFDLGTTTKFNKDLYLYGYLAYGFKDEAWKGKMSALWLLKRHPRMYLYGAYARDLDNGSHYYDEVGSDNIFTLAIRKNGVPQKFLMADEKRVEFFKEYYSGFSHQISLAHKRLRPYEPLPTIDAYKNFSTKGDPMTSMEVELKLRYAFQEEFLEGDFYRYSLGSKYPIVELKYALGIPGIASSSQQYNKVALSVSDYVKLPPFGTLYYNVYGGKIFGTLPYTSLEVHPGNEIYYYNKYAFNMMNRFEFLSDQYAGFNVEHTIGNGIFAYIPLIKKLKWRQFWTAKGVVGSLSTANKQLNLYNGYPFKTLEKNPYAEVGTGIENIFKFLRVDFVWRVAPAALPDEPKSKRFGVFGSFKLTF
;
A
#
# COMPACT_ATOMS: atom_id res chain seq x y z
N MET A 1 -86.15 -6.31 -95.45
CA MET A 1 -86.73 -6.67 -94.14
C MET A 1 -85.69 -7.46 -93.36
N TYR A 2 -85.26 -6.92 -92.20
CA TYR A 2 -84.49 -7.56 -91.11
C TYR A 2 -83.17 -8.31 -91.40
N ARG A 3 -82.04 -7.61 -91.25
CA ARG A 3 -80.83 -8.09 -90.54
C ARG A 3 -79.81 -6.96 -90.40
N ARG A 4 -79.65 -6.44 -89.18
CA ARG A 4 -78.45 -5.77 -88.62
C ARG A 4 -78.83 -5.11 -87.30
N ARG A 5 -78.65 -5.81 -86.18
CA ARG A 5 -78.52 -5.26 -84.81
C ARG A 5 -78.19 -6.39 -83.82
N GLU A 6 -77.01 -7.01 -83.98
CA GLU A 6 -76.44 -7.96 -83.01
C GLU A 6 -74.93 -7.76 -82.92
N ILE A 7 -74.44 -6.59 -82.49
CA ILE A 7 -73.01 -6.43 -82.09
C ILE A 7 -72.84 -5.49 -80.86
N ALA A 8 -73.84 -4.73 -80.42
CA ALA A 8 -73.63 -3.69 -79.41
C ALA A 8 -73.78 -4.12 -77.93
N LEU A 9 -74.09 -5.39 -77.61
CA LEU A 9 -74.45 -5.81 -76.24
C LEU A 9 -73.48 -6.79 -75.57
N ILE A 10 -72.40 -7.21 -76.23
CA ILE A 10 -71.42 -8.15 -75.65
C ILE A 10 -70.12 -7.45 -75.19
N LEU A 11 -69.88 -6.20 -75.60
CA LEU A 11 -68.65 -5.47 -75.22
C LEU A 11 -68.72 -4.71 -73.89
N PHE A 12 -69.88 -4.68 -73.22
CA PHE A 12 -70.04 -3.98 -71.94
C PHE A 12 -70.13 -4.89 -70.70
N SER A 13 -70.26 -6.22 -70.84
CA SER A 13 -70.15 -7.14 -69.69
C SER A 13 -68.71 -7.51 -69.37
N ASP A 14 -67.84 -7.65 -70.37
CA ASP A 14 -66.45 -8.12 -70.16
C ASP A 14 -65.52 -7.04 -69.56
N MET A 15 -65.87 -5.76 -69.68
CA MET A 15 -65.13 -4.65 -69.05
C MET A 15 -65.41 -4.51 -67.54
N VAL A 16 -66.52 -5.04 -67.04
CA VAL A 16 -66.87 -4.98 -65.61
C VAL A 16 -66.15 -6.09 -64.83
N ASP A 17 -65.97 -7.26 -65.44
CA ASP A 17 -65.25 -8.38 -64.83
C ASP A 17 -63.74 -8.16 -64.78
N TRP A 18 -63.14 -7.53 -65.80
CA TRP A 18 -61.72 -7.20 -65.77
C TRP A 18 -61.38 -6.12 -64.72
N LYS A 19 -62.29 -5.18 -64.47
CA LYS A 19 -62.15 -4.19 -63.39
C LYS A 19 -62.26 -4.82 -62.01
N ARG A 20 -63.10 -5.85 -61.84
CA ARG A 20 -63.19 -6.63 -60.59
C ARG A 20 -61.96 -7.50 -60.37
N ILE A 21 -61.42 -8.12 -61.42
CA ILE A 21 -60.19 -8.92 -61.35
C ILE A 21 -58.96 -8.03 -61.08
N ILE A 22 -58.84 -6.87 -61.74
CA ILE A 22 -57.77 -5.89 -61.45
C ILE A 22 -57.94 -5.32 -60.04
N ALA A 23 -59.15 -5.00 -59.59
CA ALA A 23 -59.38 -4.54 -58.22
C ALA A 23 -59.05 -5.63 -57.18
N ILE A 24 -59.36 -6.89 -57.44
CA ILE A 24 -58.98 -8.02 -56.57
C ILE A 24 -57.47 -8.23 -56.58
N ILE A 25 -56.79 -8.11 -57.73
CA ILE A 25 -55.32 -8.18 -57.82
C ILE A 25 -54.68 -6.98 -57.12
N PHE A 26 -55.26 -5.78 -57.22
CA PHE A 26 -54.76 -4.59 -56.52
C PHE A 26 -55.01 -4.69 -55.00
N ILE A 27 -56.10 -5.30 -54.56
CA ILE A 27 -56.40 -5.56 -53.14
C ILE A 27 -55.49 -6.67 -52.60
N VAL A 28 -55.21 -7.74 -53.37
CA VAL A 28 -54.28 -8.81 -52.98
C VAL A 28 -52.83 -8.32 -52.97
N CYS A 29 -52.43 -7.46 -53.93
CA CYS A 29 -51.13 -6.81 -53.92
C CYS A 29 -51.00 -5.76 -52.80
N ALA A 30 -52.06 -5.01 -52.49
CA ALA A 30 -52.10 -4.07 -51.36
C ALA A 30 -52.18 -4.77 -49.99
N TRP A 31 -52.64 -6.03 -49.93
CA TRP A 31 -52.56 -6.88 -48.73
C TRP A 31 -51.22 -7.61 -48.58
N SER A 32 -50.41 -7.69 -49.65
CA SER A 32 -49.08 -8.33 -49.62
C SER A 32 -47.97 -7.43 -49.09
N SER A 33 -48.19 -6.11 -48.96
CA SER A 33 -47.19 -5.15 -48.47
C SER A 33 -47.08 -5.07 -46.94
N GLY A 34 -47.74 -5.97 -46.20
CA GLY A 34 -47.76 -5.99 -44.72
C GLY A 34 -46.91 -7.08 -44.05
N LEU A 35 -46.14 -7.90 -44.77
CA LEU A 35 -45.26 -8.92 -44.18
C LEU A 35 -43.84 -8.37 -43.99
N MET A 36 -43.70 -7.35 -43.14
CA MET A 36 -42.42 -7.15 -42.44
C MET A 36 -42.24 -8.36 -41.52
N ALA A 37 -41.39 -9.31 -41.91
CA ALA A 37 -40.96 -10.39 -41.03
C ALA A 37 -40.53 -9.76 -39.69
N GLN A 38 -41.25 -10.09 -38.61
CA GLN A 38 -40.97 -9.50 -37.30
C GLN A 38 -39.64 -10.08 -36.80
N GLN A 39 -38.55 -9.35 -37.05
CA GLN A 39 -37.24 -9.72 -36.55
C GLN A 39 -37.08 -9.25 -35.11
N TYR A 40 -36.83 -10.19 -34.23
CA TYR A 40 -36.35 -9.96 -32.87
C TYR A 40 -34.86 -9.63 -32.91
N LYS A 41 -34.44 -8.58 -32.21
CA LYS A 41 -33.04 -8.21 -32.04
C LYS A 41 -32.60 -8.41 -30.61
N VAL A 42 -31.59 -9.25 -30.42
CA VAL A 42 -30.90 -9.42 -29.13
C VAL A 42 -29.47 -8.99 -29.31
N SER A 43 -29.09 -7.88 -28.71
CA SER A 43 -27.74 -7.34 -28.79
C SER A 43 -27.10 -7.25 -27.42
N GLY A 44 -25.79 -7.02 -27.37
CA GLY A 44 -25.11 -6.77 -26.11
C GLY A 44 -23.61 -6.84 -26.25
N VAL A 45 -22.93 -6.75 -25.11
CA VAL A 45 -21.47 -6.83 -25.00
C VAL A 45 -21.09 -7.87 -23.96
N VAL A 46 -20.01 -8.60 -24.21
CA VAL A 46 -19.42 -9.55 -23.26
C VAL A 46 -18.19 -8.93 -22.60
N ARG A 47 -18.17 -8.90 -21.26
CA ARG A 47 -17.10 -8.30 -20.45
C ARG A 47 -16.72 -9.15 -19.25
N ASP A 48 -15.49 -8.99 -18.77
CA ASP A 48 -15.06 -9.55 -17.48
C ASP A 48 -15.72 -8.79 -16.32
N ALA A 49 -16.39 -9.50 -15.43
CA ALA A 49 -17.17 -8.90 -14.35
C ALA A 49 -16.35 -8.10 -13.32
N HIS A 50 -15.02 -8.27 -13.26
CA HIS A 50 -14.17 -7.54 -12.30
C HIS A 50 -13.27 -6.52 -12.97
N SER A 51 -12.55 -6.89 -14.03
CA SER A 51 -11.72 -5.91 -14.73
C SER A 51 -12.53 -4.99 -15.64
N GLN A 52 -13.79 -5.32 -15.95
CA GLN A 52 -14.63 -4.63 -16.94
C GLN A 52 -13.99 -4.59 -18.35
N GLU A 53 -13.00 -5.46 -18.59
CA GLU A 53 -12.39 -5.62 -19.90
C GLU A 53 -13.33 -6.33 -20.84
N ILE A 54 -13.38 -5.87 -22.09
CA ILE A 54 -14.13 -6.50 -23.16
C ILE A 54 -13.54 -7.88 -23.44
N ILE A 55 -14.42 -8.87 -23.62
CA ILE A 55 -14.04 -10.22 -24.00
C ILE A 55 -14.41 -10.41 -25.46
N PRO A 56 -13.44 -10.31 -26.38
CA PRO A 56 -13.69 -10.51 -27.79
C PRO A 56 -13.95 -11.99 -28.08
N PHE A 57 -14.69 -12.25 -29.16
CA PHE A 57 -14.93 -13.60 -29.70
C PHE A 57 -15.48 -14.61 -28.68
N ALA A 58 -16.33 -14.15 -27.78
CA ALA A 58 -17.06 -15.00 -26.86
C ALA A 58 -18.11 -15.82 -27.62
N THR A 59 -18.21 -17.12 -27.32
CA THR A 59 -19.25 -17.97 -27.91
C THR A 59 -20.57 -17.79 -27.16
N LEU A 60 -21.58 -17.26 -27.85
CA LEU A 60 -22.95 -17.11 -27.36
C LEU A 60 -23.84 -18.19 -27.95
N GLN A 61 -24.72 -18.78 -27.15
CA GLN A 61 -25.63 -19.83 -27.60
C GLN A 61 -26.95 -19.74 -26.83
N PHE A 62 -28.08 -19.92 -27.50
CA PHE A 62 -29.36 -20.10 -26.80
C PHE A 62 -29.39 -21.47 -26.10
N SER A 63 -29.82 -21.50 -24.83
CA SER A 63 -29.78 -22.72 -24.03
C SER A 63 -30.56 -23.85 -24.70
N ASN A 64 -29.93 -25.03 -24.80
CA ASN A 64 -30.49 -26.24 -25.41
C ASN A 64 -30.84 -26.13 -26.90
N THR A 65 -30.31 -25.15 -27.64
CA THR A 65 -30.49 -25.03 -29.09
C THR A 65 -29.16 -24.96 -29.83
N GLN A 66 -29.18 -25.13 -31.16
CA GLN A 66 -28.00 -24.93 -32.00
C GLN A 66 -27.83 -23.48 -32.45
N THR A 67 -28.75 -22.59 -32.08
CA THR A 67 -28.69 -21.17 -32.43
C THR A 67 -27.66 -20.46 -31.55
N GLY A 68 -26.57 -19.99 -32.16
CA GLY A 68 -25.49 -19.30 -31.46
C GLY A 68 -24.67 -18.47 -32.42
N MET A 69 -23.82 -17.60 -31.87
CA MET A 69 -22.88 -16.77 -32.63
C MET A 69 -21.62 -16.51 -31.82
N VAL A 70 -20.64 -15.87 -32.44
CA VAL A 70 -19.42 -15.41 -31.78
C VAL A 70 -19.44 -13.88 -31.78
N SER A 71 -19.09 -13.25 -30.64
CA SER A 71 -18.98 -11.79 -30.59
C SER A 71 -17.80 -11.28 -31.44
N ASN A 72 -17.80 -10.01 -31.82
CA ASN A 72 -16.70 -9.40 -32.58
C ASN A 72 -15.49 -9.02 -31.70
N ALA A 73 -14.54 -8.29 -32.27
CA ALA A 73 -13.33 -7.81 -31.59
C ALA A 73 -13.63 -6.79 -30.47
N GLU A 74 -14.75 -6.07 -30.58
CA GLU A 74 -15.27 -5.17 -29.55
C GLU A 74 -16.15 -5.91 -28.53
N GLY A 75 -16.19 -7.26 -28.59
CA GLY A 75 -16.98 -8.13 -27.72
C GLY A 75 -18.49 -7.90 -27.85
N THR A 76 -18.94 -7.19 -28.87
CA THR A 76 -20.35 -6.95 -29.15
C THR A 76 -20.92 -8.06 -30.01
N TYR A 77 -22.22 -8.31 -29.84
CA TYR A 77 -22.94 -9.29 -30.61
C TYR A 77 -24.34 -8.77 -30.93
N LEU A 78 -24.89 -9.25 -32.04
CA LEU A 78 -26.23 -8.93 -32.51
C LEU A 78 -26.84 -10.18 -33.14
N PHE A 79 -27.86 -10.72 -32.48
CA PHE A 79 -28.72 -11.74 -33.05
C PHE A 79 -29.91 -11.07 -33.73
N GLU A 80 -30.10 -11.36 -35.01
CA GLU A 80 -31.33 -11.04 -35.75
C GLU A 80 -32.10 -12.36 -35.95
N LEU A 81 -33.25 -12.49 -35.30
CA LEU A 81 -33.98 -13.76 -35.17
C LEU A 81 -35.43 -13.60 -35.60
N ASN A 82 -35.98 -14.58 -36.30
CA ASN A 82 -37.41 -14.58 -36.63
C ASN A 82 -38.28 -14.99 -35.41
N VAL A 83 -37.74 -15.81 -34.52
CA VAL A 83 -38.35 -16.25 -33.26
C VAL A 83 -37.25 -16.43 -32.22
N ILE A 84 -37.52 -16.03 -30.98
CA ILE A 84 -36.60 -16.26 -29.85
C ILE A 84 -36.61 -17.76 -29.50
N PRO A 85 -35.50 -18.50 -29.71
CA PRO A 85 -35.51 -19.96 -29.69
C PRO A 85 -35.42 -20.57 -28.28
N SER A 86 -35.04 -19.77 -27.27
CA SER A 86 -34.94 -20.21 -25.88
C SER A 86 -35.22 -19.07 -24.91
N ASP A 87 -35.56 -19.38 -23.65
CA ASP A 87 -35.78 -18.37 -22.60
C ASP A 87 -34.47 -17.85 -21.99
N SER A 88 -33.34 -18.42 -22.43
CA SER A 88 -32.04 -18.12 -21.87
C SER A 88 -30.94 -18.16 -22.94
N LEU A 89 -30.04 -17.19 -22.84
CA LEU A 89 -28.83 -17.06 -23.65
C LEU A 89 -27.63 -17.37 -22.74
N GLN A 90 -26.74 -18.23 -23.18
CA GLN A 90 -25.54 -18.62 -22.44
C GLN A 90 -24.27 -18.17 -23.15
N VAL A 91 -23.28 -17.75 -22.37
CA VAL A 91 -21.94 -17.40 -22.85
C VAL A 91 -20.95 -18.43 -22.37
N ARG A 92 -20.13 -18.95 -23.29
CA ARG A 92 -19.03 -19.88 -23.00
C ARG A 92 -17.71 -19.28 -23.49
N VAL A 93 -16.78 -19.10 -22.55
CA VAL A 93 -15.41 -18.62 -22.83
C VAL A 93 -14.44 -19.49 -22.04
N MET A 94 -13.34 -19.91 -22.68
CA MET A 94 -12.32 -20.72 -22.01
C MET A 94 -11.68 -19.92 -20.87
N GLY A 95 -11.64 -20.50 -19.66
CA GLY A 95 -11.11 -19.85 -18.45
C GLY A 95 -12.16 -19.04 -17.66
N TYR A 96 -13.41 -19.04 -18.10
CA TYR A 96 -14.54 -18.39 -17.44
C TYR A 96 -15.62 -19.39 -17.05
N ASN A 97 -16.42 -19.04 -16.04
CA ASN A 97 -17.60 -19.79 -15.68
C ASN A 97 -18.68 -19.66 -16.77
N LEU A 98 -19.45 -20.72 -17.01
CA LEU A 98 -20.62 -20.67 -17.89
C LEU A 98 -21.67 -19.75 -17.27
N THR A 99 -22.00 -18.65 -17.94
CA THR A 99 -23.02 -17.69 -17.49
C THR A 99 -24.26 -17.80 -18.36
N LYS A 100 -25.44 -17.80 -17.74
CA LYS A 100 -26.75 -17.83 -18.41
C LYS A 100 -27.55 -16.59 -18.02
N MET A 101 -28.12 -15.91 -19.00
CA MET A 101 -28.98 -14.75 -18.82
C MET A 101 -30.37 -15.04 -19.38
N LYS A 102 -31.40 -14.53 -18.72
CA LYS A 102 -32.80 -14.67 -19.17
C LYS A 102 -33.02 -13.77 -20.39
N VAL A 103 -33.75 -14.29 -21.38
CA VAL A 103 -34.19 -13.56 -22.57
C VAL A 103 -35.69 -13.34 -22.46
N ASP A 104 -36.13 -12.09 -22.56
CA ASP A 104 -37.56 -11.77 -22.55
C ASP A 104 -38.16 -12.03 -23.93
N ARG A 105 -39.08 -12.98 -24.02
CA ARG A 105 -39.70 -13.36 -25.30
C ARG A 105 -40.74 -12.33 -25.80
N SER A 106 -41.17 -11.41 -24.94
CA SER A 106 -42.17 -10.39 -25.29
C SER A 106 -41.55 -9.15 -25.95
N LEU A 107 -40.26 -8.91 -25.72
CA LEU A 107 -39.55 -7.73 -26.24
C LEU A 107 -39.01 -8.00 -27.65
N LYS A 108 -39.36 -7.12 -28.59
CA LYS A 108 -38.84 -7.16 -29.98
C LYS A 108 -37.37 -6.79 -30.06
N GLU A 109 -36.93 -5.86 -29.23
CA GLU A 109 -35.52 -5.47 -29.12
C GLU A 109 -35.12 -5.49 -27.65
N GLN A 110 -33.99 -6.13 -27.34
CA GLN A 110 -33.44 -6.17 -25.99
C GLN A 110 -31.91 -6.19 -26.01
N VAL A 111 -31.32 -5.53 -25.02
CA VAL A 111 -29.87 -5.49 -24.81
C VAL A 111 -29.52 -6.34 -23.60
N ILE A 112 -28.71 -7.37 -23.80
CA ILE A 112 -28.25 -8.30 -22.77
C ILE A 112 -26.73 -8.20 -22.66
N ASN A 113 -26.24 -7.44 -21.69
CA ASN A 113 -24.81 -7.36 -21.43
C ASN A 113 -24.38 -8.53 -20.52
N PHE A 114 -23.36 -9.27 -20.94
CA PHE A 114 -22.80 -10.37 -20.15
C PHE A 114 -21.59 -9.89 -19.36
N GLU A 115 -21.71 -9.92 -18.03
CA GLU A 115 -20.56 -9.83 -17.12
C GLU A 115 -20.19 -11.23 -16.64
N ILE A 116 -19.05 -11.76 -17.10
CA ILE A 116 -18.64 -13.14 -16.79
C ILE A 116 -17.45 -13.19 -15.83
N THR A 117 -17.45 -14.21 -14.97
CA THR A 117 -16.43 -14.39 -13.92
C THR A 117 -15.40 -15.44 -14.31
N ARG A 118 -14.11 -15.14 -14.09
CA ARG A 118 -13.02 -16.10 -14.27
C ARG A 118 -13.21 -17.33 -13.37
N SER A 119 -12.89 -18.50 -13.91
CA SER A 119 -12.94 -19.76 -13.18
C SER A 119 -11.61 -20.01 -12.44
N ASP A 120 -11.66 -20.21 -11.13
CA ASP A 120 -10.50 -20.57 -10.27
C ASP A 120 -10.10 -22.07 -10.39
N VAL A 121 -10.82 -22.85 -11.19
CA VAL A 121 -10.73 -24.31 -11.26
C VAL A 121 -10.14 -24.72 -12.60
N SER A 122 -9.07 -25.53 -12.58
CA SER A 122 -8.61 -26.20 -13.79
C SER A 122 -9.76 -27.07 -14.30
N LEU A 123 -10.31 -26.76 -15.47
CA LEU A 123 -11.29 -27.64 -16.08
C LEU A 123 -10.65 -29.03 -16.25
N LYS A 124 -11.13 -30.02 -15.49
CA LYS A 124 -10.88 -31.44 -15.77
C LYS A 124 -11.66 -31.79 -17.03
N THR A 125 -11.15 -31.39 -18.18
CA THR A 125 -11.58 -31.94 -19.46
C THR A 125 -10.74 -33.17 -19.75
N HIS A 126 -11.38 -34.24 -20.24
CA HIS A 126 -10.71 -35.45 -20.70
C HIS A 126 -9.56 -35.07 -21.66
N GLU A 127 -8.32 -35.31 -21.23
CA GLU A 127 -7.13 -35.08 -22.04
C GLU A 127 -7.07 -36.14 -23.15
N ILE A 128 -7.17 -35.70 -24.40
CA ILE A 128 -6.52 -36.41 -25.48
C ILE A 128 -5.02 -36.21 -25.25
N LYS A 129 -4.33 -37.23 -24.74
CA LYS A 129 -2.88 -37.21 -24.51
C LYS A 129 -2.14 -37.04 -25.84
N ALA A 130 -1.89 -35.79 -26.24
CA ALA A 130 -0.87 -35.49 -27.23
C ALA A 130 0.51 -35.70 -26.58
N ASN A 131 1.43 -36.39 -27.26
CA ASN A 131 2.75 -36.74 -26.74
C ASN A 131 3.66 -35.51 -26.49
N VAL A 132 3.24 -34.31 -26.93
CA VAL A 132 3.99 -33.05 -26.86
C VAL A 132 3.08 -31.92 -26.37
N ASN A 133 3.49 -31.22 -25.30
CA ASN A 133 2.77 -30.05 -24.80
C ASN A 133 3.26 -28.76 -25.50
N PHE A 134 2.58 -28.35 -26.57
CA PHE A 134 2.90 -27.15 -27.34
C PHE A 134 2.88 -25.86 -26.52
N ALA A 135 2.04 -25.78 -25.48
CA ALA A 135 1.98 -24.62 -24.59
C ALA A 135 3.30 -24.42 -23.82
N LEU A 136 3.94 -25.52 -23.39
CA LEU A 136 5.26 -25.46 -22.75
C LEU A 136 6.38 -25.11 -23.73
N ILE A 137 6.27 -25.52 -25.00
CA ILE A 137 7.23 -25.11 -26.04
C ILE A 137 7.14 -23.60 -26.26
N LEU A 138 5.93 -23.07 -26.42
CA LEU A 138 5.70 -21.64 -26.57
C LEU A 138 6.24 -20.86 -25.36
N LEU A 139 5.95 -21.33 -24.14
CA LEU A 139 6.49 -20.73 -22.91
C LEU A 139 8.02 -20.70 -22.92
N ARG A 140 8.69 -21.78 -23.32
CA ARG A 140 10.16 -21.79 -23.42
C ARG A 140 10.68 -20.75 -24.41
N GLN A 141 10.01 -20.55 -25.54
CA GLN A 141 10.38 -19.50 -26.49
C GLN A 141 10.16 -18.10 -25.92
N ILE A 142 9.05 -17.87 -25.23
CA ILE A 142 8.79 -16.60 -24.53
C ILE A 142 9.89 -16.32 -23.50
N ILE A 143 10.24 -17.31 -22.67
CA ILE A 143 11.31 -17.18 -21.67
C ILE A 143 12.67 -16.93 -22.33
N LYS A 144 12.96 -17.60 -23.46
CA LYS A 144 14.22 -17.39 -24.20
C LYS A 144 14.35 -15.96 -24.74
N HIS A 145 13.29 -15.42 -25.34
CA HIS A 145 13.27 -14.06 -25.91
C HIS A 145 12.85 -12.98 -24.90
N LYS A 146 12.64 -13.36 -23.64
CA LYS A 146 12.27 -12.46 -22.54
C LYS A 146 13.22 -11.27 -22.40
N PRO A 147 14.57 -11.41 -22.48
CA PRO A 147 15.49 -10.27 -22.41
C PRO A 147 15.36 -9.30 -23.58
N GLU A 148 14.98 -9.80 -24.77
CA GLU A 148 14.83 -9.01 -26.01
C GLU A 148 13.48 -8.29 -26.06
N ASN A 149 12.43 -8.87 -25.47
CA ASN A 149 11.10 -8.28 -25.45
C ASN A 149 10.84 -7.38 -24.24
N ASN A 150 11.72 -7.39 -23.24
CA ASN A 150 11.59 -6.51 -22.08
C ASN A 150 12.07 -5.08 -22.42
N TYR A 151 11.17 -4.10 -22.37
CA TYR A 151 11.50 -2.69 -22.63
C TYR A 151 12.54 -2.11 -21.66
N ASN A 152 12.77 -2.73 -20.49
CA ASN A 152 13.87 -2.37 -19.59
C ASN A 152 15.27 -2.60 -20.18
N ARG A 153 15.39 -3.27 -21.34
CA ARG A 153 16.66 -3.41 -22.09
C ARG A 153 17.15 -2.12 -22.73
N LEU A 154 16.24 -1.16 -22.95
CA LEU A 154 16.55 0.10 -23.62
C LEU A 154 17.49 0.95 -22.76
N ASP A 155 18.45 1.64 -23.38
CA ASP A 155 19.43 2.44 -22.64
C ASP A 155 18.80 3.69 -22.01
N ASN A 156 17.87 4.31 -22.71
CA ASN A 156 17.05 5.41 -22.20
C ASN A 156 15.72 5.50 -22.93
N TYR A 157 14.71 6.04 -22.23
CA TYR A 157 13.43 6.38 -22.83
C TYR A 157 12.73 7.48 -22.03
N LYS A 158 11.83 8.18 -22.72
CA LYS A 158 10.93 9.19 -22.15
C LYS A 158 9.51 8.86 -22.61
N TYR A 159 8.53 9.06 -21.73
CA TYR A 159 7.13 9.01 -22.10
C TYR A 159 6.30 9.97 -21.25
N GLN A 160 5.12 10.32 -21.74
CA GLN A 160 4.10 10.94 -20.92
C GLN A 160 3.22 9.85 -20.30
N VAL A 161 2.91 9.98 -19.01
CA VAL A 161 2.04 9.05 -18.30
C VAL A 161 0.87 9.79 -17.70
N TYR A 162 -0.32 9.25 -17.96
CA TYR A 162 -1.57 9.69 -17.34
C TYR A 162 -2.05 8.58 -16.41
N ASN A 163 -2.22 8.90 -15.12
CA ASN A 163 -2.77 8.00 -14.12
C ASN A 163 -4.14 8.49 -13.67
N LYS A 164 -5.13 7.60 -13.70
CA LYS A 164 -6.45 7.79 -13.10
C LYS A 164 -6.65 6.72 -12.02
N LEU A 165 -6.88 7.13 -10.79
CA LEU A 165 -7.23 6.24 -9.69
C LEU A 165 -8.60 6.61 -9.13
N GLU A 166 -9.50 5.64 -9.17
CA GLU A 166 -10.87 5.70 -8.66
C GLU A 166 -10.99 4.74 -7.46
N LEU A 167 -11.77 5.13 -6.45
CA LEU A 167 -12.22 4.26 -5.38
C LEU A 167 -13.73 4.42 -5.21
N ASP A 168 -14.44 3.30 -5.30
CA ASP A 168 -15.89 3.25 -5.11
C ASP A 168 -16.25 2.35 -3.95
N MET A 169 -17.37 2.67 -3.30
CA MET A 169 -17.98 1.87 -2.25
C MET A 169 -19.10 1.01 -2.83
N LYS A 170 -19.01 -0.31 -2.62
CA LYS A 170 -19.97 -1.32 -3.08
C LYS A 170 -20.97 -1.70 -1.98
N ASN A 171 -22.05 -2.38 -2.37
CA ASN A 171 -23.03 -3.01 -1.47
C ASN A 171 -23.73 -2.04 -0.50
N LEU A 172 -24.08 -0.84 -0.96
CA LEU A 172 -24.75 0.16 -0.13
C LEU A 172 -26.24 -0.13 0.01
N ASN A 173 -26.70 -0.30 1.25
CA ASN A 173 -28.12 -0.43 1.53
C ASN A 173 -28.74 0.97 1.64
N LYS A 174 -29.30 1.46 0.53
CA LYS A 174 -29.94 2.79 0.43
C LYS A 174 -30.96 3.03 1.55
N GLU A 175 -31.81 2.04 1.86
CA GLU A 175 -32.83 2.17 2.90
C GLU A 175 -32.25 2.30 4.31
N LYS A 176 -31.24 1.50 4.67
CA LYS A 176 -30.63 1.57 6.01
C LYS A 176 -29.89 2.88 6.20
N LEU A 177 -29.22 3.36 5.15
CA LEU A 177 -28.47 4.62 5.17
C LEU A 177 -29.40 5.83 5.24
N SER A 178 -30.53 5.81 4.54
CA SER A 178 -31.51 6.89 4.56
C SER A 178 -32.35 6.92 5.85
N LYS A 179 -32.55 5.77 6.52
CA LYS A 179 -33.31 5.66 7.77
C LYS A 179 -32.47 5.89 9.04
N ASN A 180 -31.14 5.65 9.00
CA ASN A 180 -30.29 5.81 10.18
C ASN A 180 -30.00 7.28 10.49
N ARG A 181 -30.26 7.70 11.74
CA ARG A 181 -30.08 9.08 12.23
C ARG A 181 -28.68 9.65 11.97
N PHE A 182 -27.65 8.82 11.96
CA PHE A 182 -26.26 9.26 11.73
C PHE A 182 -25.88 9.40 10.26
N THR A 183 -26.58 8.73 9.34
CA THR A 183 -26.25 8.71 7.89
C THR A 183 -27.30 9.40 7.02
N LYS A 184 -28.51 9.61 7.52
CA LYS A 184 -29.62 10.31 6.84
C LYS A 184 -29.21 11.67 6.26
N PRO A 185 -28.41 12.52 6.93
CA PRO A 185 -28.00 13.80 6.35
C PRO A 185 -27.10 13.68 5.11
N PHE A 186 -26.50 12.51 4.87
CA PHE A 186 -25.65 12.23 3.72
C PHE A 186 -26.40 11.48 2.60
N ALA A 187 -27.74 11.42 2.67
CA ALA A 187 -28.53 10.67 1.70
C ALA A 187 -28.44 11.24 0.27
N PHE A 188 -28.12 12.53 0.09
CA PHE A 188 -27.91 13.15 -1.23
C PHE A 188 -26.79 12.46 -2.03
N ILE A 189 -25.80 11.88 -1.35
CA ILE A 189 -24.71 11.13 -1.98
C ILE A 189 -25.25 9.88 -2.70
N LEU A 190 -26.36 9.32 -2.22
CA LEU A 190 -26.99 8.13 -2.79
C LEU A 190 -27.67 8.40 -4.15
N GLU A 191 -27.86 9.67 -4.52
CA GLU A 191 -28.37 10.08 -5.83
C GLU A 191 -27.32 9.88 -6.94
N ASN A 192 -26.03 9.88 -6.58
CA ASN A 192 -24.91 9.61 -7.49
C ASN A 192 -24.53 8.12 -7.55
N ILE A 193 -25.38 7.23 -7.04
CA ILE A 193 -25.15 5.79 -7.15
C ILE A 193 -25.43 5.36 -8.59
N ASP A 194 -24.40 4.88 -9.26
CA ASP A 194 -24.54 4.24 -10.56
C ASP A 194 -25.14 2.84 -10.37
N SER A 195 -26.33 2.61 -10.89
CA SER A 195 -26.97 1.30 -10.97
C SER A 195 -27.13 0.79 -12.40
N THR A 196 -26.49 1.46 -13.37
CA THR A 196 -26.66 1.23 -14.81
C THR A 196 -25.45 0.57 -15.47
N SER A 197 -24.24 0.78 -14.93
CA SER A 197 -23.00 0.30 -15.55
C SER A 197 -22.48 -1.05 -15.06
N GLU A 198 -22.90 -1.51 -13.87
CA GLU A 198 -22.48 -2.79 -13.27
C GLU A 198 -23.67 -3.51 -12.62
N ASP A 199 -23.58 -4.84 -12.46
CA ASP A 199 -24.60 -5.70 -11.83
C ASP A 199 -24.89 -5.33 -10.35
N LYS A 200 -24.00 -4.55 -9.70
CA LYS A 200 -24.20 -4.03 -8.34
C LYS A 200 -24.00 -2.52 -8.27
N PRO A 201 -24.92 -1.78 -7.63
CA PRO A 201 -24.77 -0.35 -7.47
C PRO A 201 -23.54 0.00 -6.63
N PHE A 202 -22.75 0.95 -7.11
CA PHE A 202 -21.59 1.48 -6.41
C PHE A 202 -21.68 3.00 -6.27
N LEU A 203 -21.00 3.51 -5.26
CA LEU A 203 -20.87 4.93 -5.00
C LEU A 203 -19.40 5.33 -5.12
N PRO A 204 -19.02 6.10 -6.13
CA PRO A 204 -17.67 6.63 -6.18
C PRO A 204 -17.40 7.59 -5.03
N ILE A 205 -16.30 7.40 -4.31
CA ILE A 205 -15.95 8.22 -3.14
C ILE A 205 -14.66 9.01 -3.34
N PHE A 206 -13.82 8.61 -4.29
CA PHE A 206 -12.53 9.23 -4.52
C PHE A 206 -12.11 9.05 -5.97
N LEU A 207 -11.65 10.13 -6.59
CA LEU A 207 -11.07 10.15 -7.92
C LEU A 207 -9.83 11.03 -7.92
N THR A 208 -8.76 10.52 -8.51
CA THR A 208 -7.52 11.27 -8.70
C THR A 208 -7.00 11.07 -10.11
N GLU A 209 -6.46 12.15 -10.65
CA GLU A 209 -5.87 12.20 -11.98
C GLU A 209 -4.49 12.86 -11.87
N SER A 210 -3.49 12.28 -12.52
CA SER A 210 -2.18 12.92 -12.67
C SER A 210 -1.65 12.74 -14.07
N LEU A 211 -0.93 13.76 -14.55
CA LEU A 211 -0.24 13.78 -15.82
C LEU A 211 1.22 14.16 -15.57
N SER A 212 2.14 13.29 -15.95
CA SER A 212 3.57 13.49 -15.73
C SER A 212 4.42 13.08 -16.94
N ASP A 213 5.62 13.66 -17.02
CA ASP A 213 6.66 13.19 -17.93
C ASP A 213 7.62 12.30 -17.16
N TYR A 214 7.82 11.08 -17.65
CA TYR A 214 8.72 10.10 -17.06
C TYR A 214 9.96 9.94 -17.93
N PHE A 215 11.10 9.82 -17.28
CA PHE A 215 12.42 9.71 -17.88
C PHE A 215 13.18 8.56 -17.24
N TYR A 216 13.82 7.74 -18.07
CA TYR A 216 14.61 6.60 -17.66
C TYR A 216 15.96 6.58 -18.36
N GLN A 217 16.99 6.20 -17.60
CA GLN A 217 18.32 5.87 -18.10
C GLN A 217 18.83 4.62 -17.38
N ALA A 218 19.34 3.65 -18.15
CA ALA A 218 19.82 2.37 -17.62
C ALA A 218 21.19 2.48 -16.93
N LYS A 219 22.11 3.30 -17.47
CA LYS A 219 23.52 3.37 -17.03
C LYS A 219 24.02 4.82 -16.90
N PRO A 220 24.35 5.30 -15.69
CA PRO A 220 23.92 4.75 -14.39
C PRO A 220 22.39 4.75 -14.30
N HIS A 221 21.83 3.82 -13.52
CA HIS A 221 20.39 3.72 -13.36
C HIS A 221 19.82 5.00 -12.73
N LYS A 222 19.03 5.73 -13.51
CA LYS A 222 18.38 6.98 -13.09
C LYS A 222 16.97 7.02 -13.63
N THR A 223 16.08 7.48 -12.79
CA THR A 223 14.67 7.66 -13.13
C THR A 223 14.23 9.03 -12.62
N LYS A 224 13.37 9.69 -13.40
CA LYS A 224 12.84 11.00 -13.02
C LYS A 224 11.40 11.12 -13.51
N GLU A 225 10.55 11.70 -12.69
CA GLU A 225 9.18 12.01 -13.00
C GLU A 225 8.90 13.48 -12.71
N VAL A 226 8.35 14.19 -13.70
CA VAL A 226 7.93 15.59 -13.56
C VAL A 226 6.41 15.63 -13.68
N ILE A 227 5.73 15.85 -12.57
CA ILE A 227 4.27 15.91 -12.50
C ILE A 227 3.83 17.30 -12.99
N LYS A 228 3.19 17.33 -14.17
CA LYS A 228 2.73 18.55 -14.86
C LYS A 228 1.36 19.02 -14.39
N ALA A 229 0.52 18.06 -14.00
CA ALA A 229 -0.81 18.28 -13.47
C ALA A 229 -1.19 17.16 -12.49
N ALA A 230 -1.83 17.52 -11.39
CA ALA A 230 -2.39 16.58 -10.43
C ALA A 230 -3.70 17.15 -9.89
N ARG A 231 -4.75 16.32 -9.87
CA ARG A 231 -6.06 16.64 -9.35
C ARG A 231 -6.51 15.50 -8.45
N THR A 232 -7.04 15.85 -7.29
CA THR A 232 -7.59 14.88 -6.34
C THR A 232 -8.92 15.38 -5.80
N SER A 233 -9.90 14.49 -5.70
CA SER A 233 -11.12 14.78 -4.97
C SER A 233 -10.83 14.67 -3.47
N GLY A 234 -10.73 15.82 -2.81
CA GLY A 234 -10.84 15.91 -1.37
C GLY A 234 -9.55 16.07 -0.55
N ILE A 235 -8.59 15.13 -0.61
CA ILE A 235 -7.35 15.23 0.19
C ILE A 235 -6.25 15.91 -0.63
N ASP A 236 -6.07 17.23 -0.47
CA ASP A 236 -4.95 17.95 -1.09
C ASP A 236 -3.68 17.85 -0.23
N ASN A 237 -2.82 16.87 -0.52
CA ASN A 237 -1.51 16.70 0.12
C ASN A 237 -0.44 16.38 -0.94
N GLU A 238 0.67 17.11 -0.91
CA GLU A 238 1.77 16.97 -1.88
C GLU A 238 2.36 15.56 -1.93
N SER A 239 2.55 14.91 -0.78
CA SER A 239 3.07 13.54 -0.74
C SER A 239 2.10 12.56 -1.40
N VAL A 240 0.79 12.72 -1.14
CA VAL A 240 -0.24 11.90 -1.80
C VAL A 240 -0.17 12.07 -3.32
N HIS A 241 -0.02 13.30 -3.83
CA HIS A 241 0.16 13.55 -5.27
C HIS A 241 1.44 12.93 -5.82
N LYS A 242 2.57 12.99 -5.09
CA LYS A 242 3.83 12.33 -5.50
C LYS A 242 3.66 10.80 -5.56
N PHE A 243 2.95 10.18 -4.60
CA PHE A 243 2.66 8.73 -4.60
C PHE A 243 1.71 8.28 -5.72
N LEU A 244 0.86 9.19 -6.22
CA LEU A 244 -0.03 8.92 -7.36
C LEU A 244 0.69 8.93 -8.72
N GLY A 245 1.94 9.39 -8.77
CA GLY A 245 2.80 9.36 -9.96
C GLY A 245 3.12 7.96 -10.47
N GLY A 246 3.59 7.88 -11.72
CA GLY A 246 3.92 6.65 -12.45
C GLY A 246 5.11 5.86 -11.89
N MET A 247 5.96 6.47 -11.05
CA MET A 247 7.14 5.83 -10.49
C MET A 247 6.87 4.62 -9.59
N TYR A 248 5.74 4.57 -8.90
CA TYR A 248 5.60 3.68 -7.72
C TYR A 248 4.93 2.33 -7.99
N GLN A 249 4.45 2.08 -9.20
CA GLN A 249 3.94 0.75 -9.62
C GLN A 249 4.22 0.50 -11.10
N ASN A 250 5.49 0.52 -11.52
CA ASN A 250 5.86 -0.03 -12.82
C ASN A 250 5.81 -1.55 -12.73
N ILE A 251 4.62 -2.11 -12.92
CA ILE A 251 4.43 -3.55 -12.98
C ILE A 251 4.99 -4.01 -14.32
N ASN A 252 5.96 -4.92 -14.30
CA ASN A 252 6.50 -5.49 -15.53
C ASN A 252 6.28 -7.00 -15.54
N ILE A 253 5.45 -7.48 -16.47
CA ILE A 253 5.20 -8.92 -16.67
C ILE A 253 6.50 -9.69 -16.97
N TYR A 254 7.48 -9.04 -17.59
CA TYR A 254 8.80 -9.60 -17.90
C TYR A 254 9.73 -9.68 -16.68
N ASP A 255 9.33 -9.25 -15.49
CA ASP A 255 10.06 -9.61 -14.28
C ASP A 255 9.71 -11.04 -13.83
N ASN A 256 10.58 -11.69 -13.07
CA ASN A 256 10.29 -13.02 -12.53
C ASN A 256 9.24 -12.97 -11.40
N PHE A 257 9.16 -11.84 -10.70
CA PHE A 257 8.23 -11.60 -9.63
C PHE A 257 7.58 -10.22 -9.81
N ILE A 258 6.26 -10.17 -9.66
CA ILE A 258 5.46 -8.97 -9.80
C ILE A 258 5.05 -8.50 -8.39
N PRO A 259 5.37 -7.26 -8.00
CA PRO A 259 4.91 -6.71 -6.74
C PRO A 259 3.40 -6.45 -6.79
N VAL A 260 2.67 -6.98 -5.81
CA VAL A 260 1.24 -6.73 -5.59
C VAL A 260 1.06 -6.42 -4.11
N PHE A 261 0.85 -5.14 -3.78
CA PHE A 261 0.85 -4.62 -2.40
C PHE A 261 2.14 -5.01 -1.63
N ASP A 262 2.01 -5.64 -0.46
CA ASP A 262 3.10 -6.11 0.39
C ASP A 262 3.78 -7.39 -0.11
N LYS A 263 3.31 -7.98 -1.22
CA LYS A 263 3.72 -9.31 -1.68
C LYS A 263 4.34 -9.34 -3.06
N GLN A 264 5.11 -10.38 -3.29
CA GLN A 264 5.74 -10.70 -4.57
C GLN A 264 5.06 -11.93 -5.14
N PHE A 265 4.43 -11.77 -6.30
CA PHE A 265 3.74 -12.84 -7.01
C PHE A 265 4.61 -13.38 -8.13
N VAL A 266 4.59 -14.70 -8.36
CA VAL A 266 5.38 -15.30 -9.44
C VAL A 266 4.79 -14.88 -10.78
N SER A 267 5.58 -14.28 -11.68
CA SER A 267 5.10 -13.97 -13.04
C SER A 267 4.74 -15.25 -13.81
N PRO A 268 3.68 -15.28 -14.64
CA PRO A 268 3.38 -16.41 -15.52
C PRO A 268 4.47 -16.66 -16.58
N ILE A 269 5.39 -15.73 -16.80
CA ILE A 269 6.57 -15.92 -17.66
C ILE A 269 7.86 -15.95 -16.84
N ASN A 270 7.78 -16.36 -15.57
CA ASN A 270 8.95 -16.64 -14.75
C ASN A 270 9.84 -17.70 -15.44
N ASN A 271 11.16 -17.60 -15.28
CA ASN A 271 12.10 -18.54 -15.87
C ASN A 271 11.80 -20.01 -15.50
N ASN A 272 11.23 -20.23 -14.31
CA ASN A 272 10.74 -21.52 -13.81
C ASN A 272 9.20 -21.59 -13.79
N GLY A 273 8.50 -20.87 -14.67
CA GLY A 273 7.03 -20.75 -14.69
C GLY A 273 6.30 -22.09 -14.74
N ALA A 274 6.86 -23.08 -15.46
CA ALA A 274 6.33 -24.45 -15.53
C ALA A 274 6.28 -25.18 -14.17
N PHE A 275 7.01 -24.73 -13.15
CA PHE A 275 6.90 -25.27 -11.79
C PHE A 275 5.64 -24.78 -11.05
N TYR A 276 5.17 -23.58 -11.38
CA TYR A 276 4.07 -22.90 -10.68
C TYR A 276 2.74 -22.99 -11.43
N TYR A 277 2.79 -23.09 -12.76
CA TYR A 277 1.62 -22.97 -13.62
C TYR A 277 1.45 -24.17 -14.56
N ASP A 278 0.19 -24.49 -14.85
CA ASP A 278 -0.22 -25.28 -16.00
C ASP A 278 -0.61 -24.34 -17.14
N TYR A 279 -0.10 -24.61 -18.35
CA TYR A 279 -0.32 -23.77 -19.53
C TYR A 279 -1.11 -24.53 -20.59
N LYS A 280 -2.04 -23.83 -21.25
CA LYS A 280 -2.84 -24.37 -22.36
C LYS A 280 -3.00 -23.32 -23.45
N ILE A 281 -2.76 -23.71 -24.70
CA ILE A 281 -3.07 -22.86 -25.86
C ILE A 281 -4.60 -22.86 -26.01
N ALA A 282 -5.19 -21.67 -25.99
CA ALA A 282 -6.63 -21.49 -26.07
C ALA A 282 -7.07 -21.23 -27.52
N ASP A 283 -6.36 -20.34 -28.22
CA ASP A 283 -6.73 -19.87 -29.54
C ASP A 283 -5.52 -19.24 -30.27
N THR A 284 -5.69 -18.94 -31.56
CA THR A 284 -4.74 -18.20 -32.39
C THR A 284 -5.50 -17.21 -33.25
N GLN A 285 -5.11 -15.93 -33.22
CA GLN A 285 -5.83 -14.85 -33.89
C GLN A 285 -4.89 -13.98 -34.72
N TYR A 286 -5.46 -13.30 -35.72
CA TYR A 286 -4.77 -12.28 -36.49
C TYR A 286 -5.31 -10.90 -36.12
N VAL A 287 -4.42 -10.00 -35.71
CA VAL A 287 -4.73 -8.58 -35.45
C VAL A 287 -3.79 -7.76 -36.30
N ASN A 288 -4.31 -6.87 -37.16
CA ASN A 288 -3.51 -6.05 -38.09
C ASN A 288 -2.50 -6.87 -38.92
N ASN A 289 -2.93 -8.02 -39.47
CA ASN A 289 -2.09 -8.94 -40.24
C ASN A 289 -0.93 -9.61 -39.46
N GLN A 290 -0.86 -9.43 -38.14
CA GLN A 290 0.08 -10.10 -37.24
C GLN A 290 -0.63 -11.23 -36.49
N ARG A 291 0.05 -12.37 -36.31
CA ARG A 291 -0.52 -13.55 -35.64
C ARG A 291 -0.17 -13.55 -34.16
N PHE A 292 -1.19 -13.72 -33.33
CA PHE A 292 -1.10 -13.80 -31.88
C PHE A 292 -1.65 -15.14 -31.37
N ILE A 293 -0.94 -15.76 -30.45
CA ILE A 293 -1.33 -17.01 -29.82
C ILE A 293 -1.82 -16.70 -28.41
N LYS A 294 -3.04 -17.13 -28.08
CA LYS A 294 -3.61 -16.99 -26.74
C LYS A 294 -3.20 -18.17 -25.87
N LEU A 295 -2.48 -17.89 -24.80
CA LEU A 295 -1.96 -18.86 -23.84
C LEU A 295 -2.62 -18.63 -22.47
N ASN A 296 -3.45 -19.58 -22.04
CA ASN A 296 -4.04 -19.56 -20.70
C ASN A 296 -3.09 -20.21 -19.70
N PHE A 297 -3.03 -19.68 -18.48
CA PHE A 297 -2.24 -20.26 -17.38
C PHE A 297 -3.04 -20.33 -16.08
N THR A 298 -2.87 -21.44 -15.35
CA THR A 298 -3.54 -21.68 -14.07
C THR A 298 -2.56 -22.18 -13.01
N PRO A 299 -2.70 -21.77 -11.74
CA PRO A 299 -1.87 -22.27 -10.64
C PRO A 299 -1.93 -23.80 -10.49
N LYS A 300 -0.77 -24.45 -10.39
CA LYS A 300 -0.67 -25.88 -10.03
C LYS A 300 -1.10 -26.14 -8.59
N ARG A 301 -0.84 -25.19 -7.70
CA ARG A 301 -1.06 -25.31 -6.25
C ARG A 301 -1.86 -24.11 -5.74
N LYS A 302 -2.87 -24.38 -4.90
CA LYS A 302 -3.70 -23.34 -4.28
C LYS A 302 -2.96 -22.65 -3.14
N GLY A 303 -3.03 -21.32 -3.05
CA GLY A 303 -2.54 -20.54 -1.90
C GLY A 303 -1.09 -20.08 -1.97
N GLU A 304 -0.39 -20.39 -3.06
CA GLU A 304 0.84 -19.71 -3.44
C GLU A 304 0.53 -18.28 -3.94
N ASN A 305 1.52 -17.38 -3.91
CA ASN A 305 1.37 -16.04 -4.48
C ASN A 305 1.60 -16.13 -6.00
N VAL A 306 0.59 -16.63 -6.70
CA VAL A 306 0.59 -16.90 -8.14
C VAL A 306 -0.68 -16.32 -8.78
N PHE A 307 -0.68 -16.14 -10.10
CA PHE A 307 -1.80 -15.57 -10.85
C PHE A 307 -2.63 -16.63 -11.57
N VAL A 308 -3.85 -16.30 -11.96
CA VAL A 308 -4.62 -17.03 -12.97
C VAL A 308 -4.96 -16.07 -14.10
N GLY A 309 -4.88 -16.51 -15.35
CA GLY A 309 -4.98 -15.55 -16.43
C GLY A 309 -4.69 -16.07 -17.82
N ASP A 310 -4.45 -15.13 -18.72
CA ASP A 310 -4.11 -15.37 -20.11
C ASP A 310 -3.10 -14.36 -20.65
N LEU A 311 -2.31 -14.81 -21.64
CA LEU A 311 -1.30 -14.06 -22.36
C LEU A 311 -1.63 -14.11 -23.86
N TRP A 312 -1.53 -12.98 -24.54
CA TRP A 312 -1.54 -12.87 -25.98
C TRP A 312 -0.12 -12.65 -26.45
N VAL A 313 0.40 -13.59 -27.23
CA VAL A 313 1.82 -13.66 -27.56
C VAL A 313 1.98 -13.55 -29.07
N HIS A 314 2.79 -12.60 -29.53
CA HIS A 314 3.13 -12.44 -30.93
C HIS A 314 3.91 -13.66 -31.42
N ASP A 315 3.52 -14.27 -32.53
CA ASP A 315 4.07 -15.56 -32.98
C ASP A 315 5.55 -15.49 -33.39
N THR A 316 5.98 -14.36 -33.95
CA THR A 316 7.29 -14.19 -34.58
C THR A 316 8.34 -13.72 -33.58
N THR A 317 7.99 -12.75 -32.72
CA THR A 317 8.92 -12.20 -31.71
C THR A 317 8.75 -12.83 -30.33
N TYR A 318 7.69 -13.60 -30.10
CA TYR A 318 7.30 -14.12 -28.77
C TYR A 318 7.05 -13.03 -27.71
N ALA A 319 6.81 -11.79 -28.14
CA ALA A 319 6.49 -10.69 -27.25
C ALA A 319 5.04 -10.81 -26.73
N VAL A 320 4.83 -10.42 -25.47
CA VAL A 320 3.50 -10.30 -24.89
C VAL A 320 2.85 -9.02 -25.40
N GLN A 321 1.72 -9.15 -26.09
CA GLN A 321 0.90 -8.03 -26.58
C GLN A 321 -0.17 -7.61 -25.57
N LYS A 322 -0.82 -8.58 -24.92
CA LYS A 322 -1.78 -8.33 -23.85
C LYS A 322 -1.68 -9.42 -22.80
N THR A 323 -1.79 -9.06 -21.54
CA THR A 323 -1.87 -10.00 -20.43
C THR A 323 -3.00 -9.62 -19.51
N THR A 324 -3.76 -10.62 -19.06
CA THR A 324 -4.73 -10.44 -17.99
C THR A 324 -4.36 -11.37 -16.85
N LEU A 325 -3.98 -10.80 -15.71
CA LEU A 325 -3.65 -11.51 -14.49
C LEU A 325 -4.78 -11.29 -13.47
N SER A 326 -5.19 -12.34 -12.79
CA SER A 326 -6.06 -12.23 -11.62
C SER A 326 -5.44 -12.96 -10.45
N VAL A 327 -5.56 -12.39 -9.25
CA VAL A 327 -5.11 -13.05 -8.03
C VAL A 327 -6.21 -14.01 -7.57
N PRO A 328 -5.91 -15.32 -7.42
CA PRO A 328 -6.88 -16.27 -6.91
C PRO A 328 -7.39 -15.86 -5.53
N SER A 329 -8.67 -16.10 -5.26
CA SER A 329 -9.34 -15.79 -3.98
C SER A 329 -8.63 -16.38 -2.74
N ALA A 330 -7.89 -17.47 -2.94
CA ALA A 330 -7.10 -18.16 -1.91
C ALA A 330 -5.81 -17.42 -1.48
N ALA A 331 -5.41 -16.34 -2.16
CA ALA A 331 -4.22 -15.58 -1.80
C ALA A 331 -4.36 -14.88 -0.44
N ASN A 332 -3.28 -14.89 0.35
CA ASN A 332 -3.24 -14.29 1.68
C ASN A 332 -2.93 -12.79 1.62
N ILE A 333 -3.71 -12.01 0.88
CA ILE A 333 -3.62 -10.54 0.94
C ILE A 333 -4.65 -10.06 1.98
N ASN A 334 -4.23 -9.12 2.82
CA ASN A 334 -5.09 -8.53 3.84
C ASN A 334 -6.02 -7.52 3.20
N PHE A 335 -7.26 -7.44 3.69
CA PHE A 335 -8.25 -6.45 3.26
C PHE A 335 -8.60 -6.44 1.75
N VAL A 336 -8.04 -7.36 0.96
CA VAL A 336 -8.30 -7.52 -0.47
C VAL A 336 -9.02 -8.84 -0.74
N ARG A 337 -10.09 -8.79 -1.53
CA ARG A 337 -10.90 -9.94 -1.95
C ARG A 337 -10.48 -10.48 -3.30
N LYS A 338 -10.29 -9.58 -4.27
CA LYS A 338 -9.99 -9.91 -5.66
C LYS A 338 -9.09 -8.84 -6.24
N ILE A 339 -8.18 -9.25 -7.12
CA ILE A 339 -7.32 -8.36 -7.89
C ILE A 339 -7.36 -8.81 -9.34
N SER A 340 -7.44 -7.85 -10.25
CA SER A 340 -7.19 -8.03 -11.66
C SER A 340 -6.17 -6.99 -12.12
N LEU A 341 -5.25 -7.42 -12.95
CA LEU A 341 -4.25 -6.59 -13.59
C LEU A 341 -4.30 -6.90 -15.08
N VAL A 342 -4.35 -5.86 -15.91
CA VAL A 342 -4.38 -5.97 -17.36
C VAL A 342 -3.27 -5.09 -17.90
N GLN A 343 -2.38 -5.64 -18.71
CA GLN A 343 -1.35 -4.85 -19.38
C GLN A 343 -1.44 -5.06 -20.87
N GLU A 344 -1.35 -3.97 -21.61
CA GLU A 344 -1.35 -3.95 -23.07
C GLU A 344 -0.06 -3.31 -23.57
N PHE A 345 0.57 -3.97 -24.52
CA PHE A 345 1.79 -3.54 -25.16
C PHE A 345 1.50 -3.22 -26.62
N ARG A 346 2.20 -2.21 -27.14
CA ARG A 346 2.18 -1.86 -28.57
C ARG A 346 3.60 -1.85 -29.12
N GLN A 347 3.70 -2.15 -30.40
CA GLN A 347 4.94 -2.04 -31.12
C GLN A 347 5.20 -0.57 -31.48
N LEU A 348 6.38 -0.07 -31.14
CA LEU A 348 6.89 1.24 -31.54
C LEU A 348 7.41 1.21 -32.99
N GLU A 349 7.75 2.36 -33.55
CA GLU A 349 8.29 2.48 -34.92
C GLU A 349 9.56 1.65 -35.14
N ASP A 350 10.39 1.50 -34.10
CA ASP A 350 11.63 0.71 -34.10
C ASP A 350 11.40 -0.80 -33.89
N SER A 351 10.15 -1.26 -33.98
CA SER A 351 9.71 -2.63 -33.71
C SER A 351 9.80 -3.10 -32.25
N THR A 352 10.18 -2.24 -31.30
CA THR A 352 10.23 -2.58 -29.87
C THR A 352 8.81 -2.62 -29.27
N TRP A 353 8.51 -3.64 -28.47
CA TRP A 353 7.26 -3.70 -27.71
C TRP A 353 7.37 -2.87 -26.43
N PHE A 354 6.45 -1.92 -26.25
CA PHE A 354 6.43 -1.01 -25.10
C PHE A 354 5.06 -1.03 -24.42
N LEU A 355 5.03 -0.84 -23.11
CA LEU A 355 3.80 -0.79 -22.32
C LEU A 355 2.96 0.43 -22.74
N TYR A 356 1.73 0.19 -23.18
CA TYR A 356 0.82 1.24 -23.66
C TYR A 356 -0.26 1.58 -22.63
N LYS A 357 -0.82 0.54 -21.97
CA LYS A 357 -1.89 0.70 -20.99
C LYS A 357 -1.76 -0.34 -19.90
N ASP A 358 -1.99 0.09 -18.66
CA ASP A 358 -2.13 -0.77 -17.50
C ASP A 358 -3.46 -0.46 -16.79
N LYS A 359 -4.17 -1.51 -16.39
CA LYS A 359 -5.39 -1.41 -15.58
C LYS A 359 -5.29 -2.36 -14.40
N PHE A 360 -5.25 -1.79 -13.21
CA PHE A 360 -5.24 -2.51 -11.95
C PHE A 360 -6.56 -2.29 -11.21
N VAL A 361 -7.29 -3.36 -10.95
CA VAL A 361 -8.56 -3.36 -10.22
C VAL A 361 -8.42 -4.21 -8.98
N ALA A 362 -8.82 -3.68 -7.82
CA ALA A 362 -8.79 -4.40 -6.56
C ALA A 362 -10.06 -4.17 -5.75
N ASP A 363 -10.70 -5.27 -5.34
CA ASP A 363 -11.82 -5.24 -4.39
C ASP A 363 -11.28 -5.29 -2.96
N PHE A 364 -11.58 -4.28 -2.17
CA PHE A 364 -11.21 -4.17 -0.77
C PHE A 364 -12.40 -4.35 0.16
N TRP A 365 -12.12 -4.60 1.44
CA TRP A 365 -13.13 -4.51 2.49
C TRP A 365 -12.57 -3.80 3.71
N ALA A 366 -13.36 -2.91 4.30
CA ALA A 366 -12.98 -2.22 5.52
C ALA A 366 -13.07 -3.15 6.74
N PRO A 367 -12.07 -3.14 7.64
CA PRO A 367 -12.13 -3.83 8.92
C PRO A 367 -13.41 -3.44 9.68
N SER A 368 -14.17 -4.42 10.16
CA SER A 368 -15.40 -4.19 10.92
C SER A 368 -15.36 -4.96 12.24
N PRO A 369 -15.78 -4.37 13.37
CA PRO A 369 -15.92 -5.08 14.65
C PRO A 369 -16.94 -6.23 14.59
N LYS A 370 -17.85 -6.23 13.60
CA LYS A 370 -18.87 -7.26 13.40
C LYS A 370 -18.51 -8.12 12.19
N PRO A 371 -18.10 -9.39 12.37
CA PRO A 371 -17.84 -10.32 11.29
C PRO A 371 -19.03 -10.38 10.32
N GLY A 372 -18.79 -10.19 9.01
CA GLY A 372 -19.82 -10.28 7.96
C GLY A 372 -20.59 -8.99 7.63
N LYS A 373 -20.36 -7.87 8.35
CA LYS A 373 -20.89 -6.54 8.00
C LYS A 373 -19.76 -5.57 7.72
N THR A 374 -19.06 -5.78 6.61
CA THR A 374 -17.95 -4.93 6.13
C THR A 374 -18.42 -4.03 5.01
N LEU A 375 -17.96 -2.78 4.99
CA LEU A 375 -18.08 -1.96 3.79
C LEU A 375 -17.09 -2.51 2.76
N ASP A 376 -17.57 -2.80 1.56
CA ASP A 376 -16.72 -3.26 0.46
C ASP A 376 -16.39 -2.06 -0.44
N PHE A 377 -15.19 -2.03 -0.96
CA PHE A 377 -14.72 -1.00 -1.88
C PHE A 377 -14.14 -1.65 -3.13
N ILE A 378 -14.13 -0.93 -4.25
CA ILE A 378 -13.36 -1.28 -5.45
C ILE A 378 -12.46 -0.12 -5.79
N GLY A 379 -11.17 -0.37 -5.90
CA GLY A 379 -10.22 0.58 -6.45
C GLY A 379 -9.91 0.22 -7.90
N ARG A 380 -9.95 1.21 -8.80
CA ARG A 380 -9.53 1.07 -10.19
C ARG A 380 -8.44 2.07 -10.50
N LYS A 381 -7.26 1.59 -10.85
CA LYS A 381 -6.17 2.40 -11.38
C LYS A 381 -6.01 2.10 -12.87
N THR A 382 -6.12 3.13 -13.69
CA THR A 382 -5.82 3.05 -15.13
C THR A 382 -4.66 3.98 -15.42
N THR A 383 -3.63 3.43 -16.07
CA THR A 383 -2.43 4.16 -16.46
C THR A 383 -2.25 4.03 -17.97
N THR A 384 -2.06 5.16 -18.65
CA THR A 384 -1.81 5.20 -20.09
C THR A 384 -0.45 5.84 -20.34
N TYR A 385 0.30 5.24 -21.26
CA TYR A 385 1.65 5.67 -21.66
C TYR A 385 1.60 6.17 -23.10
N THR A 386 1.95 7.42 -23.32
CA THR A 386 1.93 8.09 -24.64
C THR A 386 3.26 8.80 -24.92
N ASP A 387 3.47 9.22 -26.17
CA ASP A 387 4.65 9.98 -26.59
C ASP A 387 5.97 9.32 -26.18
N VAL A 388 6.07 8.00 -26.42
CA VAL A 388 7.25 7.21 -26.08
C VAL A 388 8.37 7.55 -27.06
N ILE A 389 9.47 8.07 -26.53
CA ILE A 389 10.70 8.38 -27.27
C ILE A 389 11.81 7.52 -26.67
N THR A 390 12.52 6.76 -27.50
CA THR A 390 13.62 5.88 -27.08
C THR A 390 14.95 6.40 -27.63
N ASN A 391 16.04 6.17 -26.91
CA ASN A 391 17.41 6.50 -27.34
C ASN A 391 17.63 7.99 -27.70
N ASP A 392 17.02 8.92 -26.95
CA ASP A 392 17.10 10.37 -27.19
C ASP A 392 17.83 11.10 -26.04
N THR A 393 18.67 12.07 -26.40
CA THR A 393 19.37 12.93 -25.42
C THR A 393 18.42 13.72 -24.50
N ALA A 394 17.21 14.03 -24.95
CA ALA A 394 16.15 14.62 -24.14
C ALA A 394 15.74 13.72 -22.96
N ALA A 395 15.89 12.39 -23.10
CA ALA A 395 15.66 11.44 -22.02
C ALA A 395 16.75 11.51 -20.94
N THR A 396 17.97 11.95 -21.29
CA THR A 396 19.12 11.97 -20.38
C THR A 396 19.45 13.36 -19.82
N ASN A 397 19.24 14.43 -20.60
CA ASN A 397 19.62 15.81 -20.22
C ASN A 397 18.92 16.27 -18.94
N ILE A 398 17.69 15.79 -18.70
CA ILE A 398 16.92 16.13 -17.51
C ILE A 398 17.63 15.73 -16.21
N PHE A 399 18.48 14.70 -16.22
CA PHE A 399 19.17 14.23 -15.00
C PHE A 399 20.25 15.20 -14.51
N GLY A 400 20.77 16.07 -15.38
CA GLY A 400 21.69 17.15 -15.01
C GLY A 400 21.00 18.48 -14.69
N ASP A 401 19.69 18.60 -14.93
CA ASP A 401 18.95 19.85 -14.76
C ASP A 401 18.71 20.15 -13.27
N LYS A 402 19.30 21.26 -12.80
CA LYS A 402 19.17 21.74 -11.42
C LYS A 402 17.76 22.21 -11.06
N ARG A 403 16.88 22.46 -12.05
CA ARG A 403 15.47 22.81 -11.83
C ARG A 403 14.65 21.62 -11.32
N TYR A 404 15.09 20.39 -11.60
CA TYR A 404 14.41 19.15 -11.21
C TYR A 404 15.34 18.24 -10.41
N PRO A 405 15.81 18.64 -9.23
CA PRO A 405 16.83 17.90 -8.50
C PRO A 405 16.30 16.58 -7.89
N GLU A 406 14.98 16.42 -7.75
CA GLU A 406 14.33 15.24 -7.18
C GLU A 406 14.05 14.16 -8.24
N ALA A 407 13.92 12.92 -7.77
CA ALA A 407 13.43 11.81 -8.60
C ALA A 407 11.96 12.01 -9.00
N VAL A 408 11.11 12.57 -8.12
CA VAL A 408 9.75 13.00 -8.43
C VAL A 408 9.64 14.49 -8.14
N THR A 409 9.39 15.31 -9.16
CA THR A 409 9.17 16.75 -8.97
C THR A 409 7.72 17.10 -9.30
N LEU A 410 7.02 17.74 -8.38
CA LEU A 410 5.70 18.34 -8.62
C LEU A 410 5.89 19.80 -9.04
N LEU A 411 5.40 20.18 -10.23
CA LEU A 411 5.44 21.60 -10.63
C LEU A 411 4.49 22.42 -9.75
N ASP A 412 4.85 23.65 -9.41
CA ASP A 412 3.99 24.54 -8.60
C ASP A 412 2.60 24.74 -9.22
N SER A 413 2.53 24.80 -10.55
CA SER A 413 1.28 24.92 -11.31
C SER A 413 0.49 23.61 -11.44
N ALA A 414 1.06 22.47 -11.06
CA ALA A 414 0.44 21.17 -11.29
C ALA A 414 -0.88 20.99 -10.53
N ARG A 415 -1.00 21.59 -9.34
CA ARG A 415 -2.21 21.52 -8.50
C ARG A 415 -3.31 22.50 -8.92
N PHE A 416 -2.97 23.51 -9.72
CA PHE A 416 -3.87 24.62 -10.06
C PHE A 416 -4.19 24.66 -11.56
N ARG A 417 -4.55 23.50 -12.14
CA ARG A 417 -4.97 23.39 -13.54
C ARG A 417 -6.48 23.59 -13.67
N LYS A 418 -6.90 24.37 -14.67
CA LYS A 418 -8.32 24.56 -15.02
C LYS A 418 -8.91 23.29 -15.65
N ASP A 419 -10.23 23.14 -15.60
CA ASP A 419 -10.92 21.98 -16.19
C ASP A 419 -10.62 21.79 -17.68
N THR A 420 -10.51 22.88 -18.45
CA THR A 420 -10.17 22.86 -19.88
C THR A 420 -8.81 22.22 -20.19
N PHE A 421 -7.86 22.28 -19.25
CA PHE A 421 -6.58 21.59 -19.40
C PHE A 421 -6.79 20.07 -19.40
N TRP A 422 -7.62 19.56 -18.50
CA TRP A 422 -7.91 18.14 -18.39
C TRP A 422 -8.69 17.63 -19.60
N ASP A 423 -9.68 18.39 -20.09
CA ASP A 423 -10.46 17.98 -21.26
C ASP A 423 -9.61 17.80 -22.52
N ASN A 424 -8.54 18.58 -22.67
CA ASN A 424 -7.64 18.50 -23.82
C ASN A 424 -6.50 17.47 -23.66
N ASN A 425 -6.12 17.09 -22.44
CA ASN A 425 -4.96 16.22 -22.17
C ASN A 425 -5.35 14.83 -21.66
N ARG A 426 -6.65 14.56 -21.49
CA ARG A 426 -7.13 13.26 -21.00
C ARG A 426 -7.21 12.25 -22.16
N PRO A 427 -6.56 11.07 -22.05
CA PRO A 427 -6.62 10.06 -23.11
C PRO A 427 -8.04 9.49 -23.36
N GLU A 428 -8.85 9.39 -22.30
CA GLU A 428 -10.21 8.84 -22.34
C GLU A 428 -11.16 9.75 -21.55
N LEU A 429 -12.32 10.10 -22.10
CA LEU A 429 -13.30 10.94 -21.41
C LEU A 429 -13.78 10.30 -20.10
N LEU A 430 -14.04 11.15 -19.09
CA LEU A 430 -14.65 10.69 -17.85
C LEU A 430 -16.09 10.23 -18.11
N SER A 431 -16.50 9.17 -17.43
CA SER A 431 -17.91 8.78 -17.38
C SER A 431 -18.74 9.87 -16.70
N LYS A 432 -20.07 9.86 -16.93
CA LYS A 432 -20.99 10.80 -16.25
C LYS A 432 -20.85 10.74 -14.73
N ASN A 433 -20.60 9.55 -14.18
CA ASN A 433 -20.47 9.34 -12.74
C ASN A 433 -19.13 9.85 -12.22
N GLU A 434 -18.03 9.60 -12.96
CA GLU A 434 -16.69 10.11 -12.65
C GLU A 434 -16.65 11.65 -12.61
N ALA A 435 -17.32 12.31 -13.56
CA ALA A 435 -17.42 13.77 -13.58
C ALA A 435 -18.26 14.32 -12.40
N GLY A 436 -19.24 13.56 -11.92
CA GLY A 436 -20.08 13.91 -10.76
C GLY A 436 -19.34 13.84 -9.42
N ILE A 437 -18.27 13.04 -9.32
CA ILE A 437 -17.52 12.81 -8.07
C ILE A 437 -16.97 14.11 -7.50
N TYR A 438 -16.33 14.93 -8.34
CA TYR A 438 -15.70 16.18 -7.89
C TYR A 438 -16.71 17.09 -7.19
N LYS A 439 -17.87 17.33 -7.82
CA LYS A 439 -18.93 18.16 -7.25
C LYS A 439 -19.51 17.56 -5.96
N MET A 440 -19.69 16.25 -5.94
CA MET A 440 -20.22 15.54 -4.78
C MET A 440 -19.26 15.61 -3.58
N VAL A 441 -17.98 15.32 -3.80
CA VAL A 441 -16.95 15.36 -2.74
C VAL A 441 -16.78 16.78 -2.21
N ASP A 442 -16.73 17.79 -3.09
CA ASP A 442 -16.64 19.19 -2.67
C ASP A 442 -17.85 19.59 -1.82
N SER A 443 -19.05 19.17 -2.20
CA SER A 443 -20.27 19.41 -1.41
C SER A 443 -20.22 18.71 -0.05
N LEU A 444 -19.72 17.47 -0.01
CA LEU A 444 -19.58 16.70 1.23
C LEU A 444 -18.55 17.32 2.18
N GLN A 445 -17.40 17.76 1.67
CA GLN A 445 -16.34 18.34 2.48
C GLN A 445 -16.72 19.70 3.09
N ASN A 446 -17.55 20.46 2.39
CA ASN A 446 -18.07 21.75 2.88
C ASN A 446 -19.24 21.60 3.86
N MET A 447 -19.79 20.39 4.03
CA MET A 447 -20.89 20.14 4.95
C MET A 447 -20.41 20.15 6.42
N PRO A 448 -21.00 20.98 7.31
CA PRO A 448 -20.56 21.09 8.70
C PRO A 448 -20.61 19.76 9.49
N LEU A 449 -21.62 18.92 9.22
CA LEU A 449 -21.76 17.62 9.88
C LEU A 449 -20.64 16.65 9.47
N PHE A 450 -20.26 16.64 8.18
CA PHE A 450 -19.15 15.82 7.70
C PHE A 450 -17.85 16.24 8.36
N GLN A 451 -17.57 17.54 8.41
CA GLN A 451 -16.39 18.09 9.09
C GLN A 451 -16.36 17.67 10.57
N LYS A 452 -17.50 17.72 11.26
CA LYS A 452 -17.60 17.25 12.67
C LYS A 452 -17.22 15.77 12.82
N TYR A 453 -17.74 14.89 11.97
CA TYR A 453 -17.43 13.46 12.02
C TYR A 453 -15.99 13.16 11.62
N SER A 454 -15.50 13.75 10.53
CA SER A 454 -14.11 13.63 10.08
C SER A 454 -13.13 14.10 11.16
N ASN A 455 -13.39 15.27 11.78
CA ASN A 455 -12.59 15.77 12.89
C ASN A 455 -12.64 14.87 14.12
N THR A 456 -13.78 14.20 14.39
CA THR A 456 -13.91 13.25 15.51
C THR A 456 -13.10 11.98 15.25
N ILE A 457 -13.19 11.41 14.05
CA ILE A 457 -12.40 10.24 13.66
C ILE A 457 -10.91 10.57 13.69
N LYS A 458 -10.52 11.73 13.12
CA LYS A 458 -9.14 12.23 13.16
C LYS A 458 -8.66 12.37 14.61
N PHE A 459 -9.46 12.96 15.49
CA PHE A 459 -9.14 13.08 16.92
C PHE A 459 -8.95 11.73 17.60
N LEU A 460 -9.81 10.74 17.36
CA LEU A 460 -9.68 9.41 17.94
C LEU A 460 -8.44 8.67 17.43
N ALA A 461 -8.09 8.85 16.14
CA ALA A 461 -6.98 8.18 15.48
C ALA A 461 -5.62 8.82 15.77
N THR A 462 -5.51 10.16 15.71
CA THR A 462 -4.25 10.89 15.89
C THR A 462 -4.06 11.37 17.32
N GLY A 463 -5.10 11.42 18.13
CA GLY A 463 -5.06 11.96 19.48
C GLY A 463 -5.14 13.48 19.58
N TYR A 464 -5.06 14.19 18.44
CA TYR A 464 -5.00 15.65 18.38
C TYR A 464 -6.34 16.26 17.97
N LYS A 465 -6.74 17.32 18.67
CA LYS A 465 -7.92 18.11 18.36
C LYS A 465 -7.51 19.55 18.02
N PRO A 466 -7.64 19.98 16.75
CA PRO A 466 -7.33 21.35 16.38
C PRO A 466 -8.43 22.31 16.82
N PHE A 467 -8.01 23.47 17.33
CA PHE A 467 -8.81 24.62 17.74
C PHE A 467 -8.26 25.89 17.07
N GLY A 468 -8.43 25.97 15.75
CA GLY A 468 -7.92 27.11 14.98
C GLY A 468 -6.39 27.10 14.89
N MET A 469 -5.73 28.10 15.48
CA MET A 469 -4.27 28.26 15.48
C MET A 469 -3.56 27.31 16.46
N LEU A 470 -4.29 26.75 17.42
CA LEU A 470 -3.79 25.83 18.42
C LEU A 470 -4.38 24.44 18.24
N GLU A 471 -3.74 23.42 18.78
CA GLU A 471 -4.23 22.04 18.87
C GLU A 471 -3.95 21.46 20.25
N TRP A 472 -4.88 20.67 20.76
CA TRP A 472 -4.73 19.95 22.02
C TRP A 472 -4.48 18.47 21.76
N GLY A 473 -3.58 17.86 22.52
CA GLY A 473 -3.32 16.43 22.48
C GLY A 473 -1.83 16.10 22.37
N PRO A 474 -1.48 14.80 22.41
CA PRO A 474 -2.40 13.66 22.32
C PRO A 474 -3.20 13.36 23.60
N TYR A 475 -4.48 12.98 23.48
CA TYR A 475 -5.33 12.69 24.65
C TYR A 475 -4.87 11.51 25.52
N TRP A 476 -4.14 10.53 24.97
CA TRP A 476 -3.67 9.35 25.71
C TRP A 476 -2.56 9.64 26.72
N TYR A 477 -1.97 10.84 26.67
CA TYR A 477 -1.05 11.34 27.70
C TYR A 477 -1.75 12.13 28.80
N ALA A 478 -3.05 12.45 28.64
CA ALA A 478 -3.77 13.33 29.58
C ALA A 478 -3.81 12.76 31.00
N PHE A 479 -3.86 11.43 31.13
CA PHE A 479 -3.88 10.72 32.40
C PHE A 479 -2.88 9.57 32.39
N SER A 480 -2.08 9.48 33.43
CA SER A 480 -1.19 8.35 33.66
C SER A 480 -1.06 8.07 35.16
N GLN A 481 -0.51 6.91 35.49
CA GLN A 481 -0.21 6.57 36.87
C GLN A 481 1.15 5.87 36.94
N ASN A 482 1.97 6.23 37.93
CA ASN A 482 3.20 5.50 38.21
C ASN A 482 3.55 5.52 39.70
N ARG A 483 4.57 4.75 40.08
CA ARG A 483 4.97 4.55 41.47
C ARG A 483 5.46 5.84 42.16
N LEU A 484 6.09 6.76 41.41
CA LEU A 484 6.67 7.99 41.97
C LEU A 484 5.65 9.14 42.00
N GLU A 485 5.04 9.45 40.86
CA GLU A 485 4.11 10.57 40.68
C GLU A 485 2.69 10.26 41.16
N GLY A 486 2.36 8.98 41.37
CA GLY A 486 1.00 8.55 41.69
C GLY A 486 0.08 8.79 40.49
N PHE A 487 -1.11 9.32 40.73
CA PHE A 487 -1.96 9.84 39.65
C PHE A 487 -1.31 11.08 39.04
N ARG A 488 -1.25 11.15 37.72
CA ARG A 488 -0.63 12.25 36.99
C ARG A 488 -1.59 12.78 35.94
N MET A 489 -1.78 14.09 35.95
CA MET A 489 -2.51 14.81 34.91
C MET A 489 -1.55 15.58 34.05
N ARG A 490 -1.79 15.61 32.74
CA ARG A 490 -0.96 16.34 31.78
C ARG A 490 -1.83 17.05 30.76
N PHE A 491 -1.43 18.27 30.42
CA PHE A 491 -2.08 19.10 29.41
C PHE A 491 -1.07 19.44 28.31
N ASP A 492 -1.38 19.01 27.09
CA ASP A 492 -0.55 19.20 25.90
C ASP A 492 -1.16 20.22 24.95
N LEU A 493 -0.33 21.12 24.42
CA LEU A 493 -0.74 22.16 23.48
C LEU A 493 0.29 22.31 22.36
N GLY A 494 -0.16 22.33 21.12
CA GLY A 494 0.64 22.60 19.92
C GLY A 494 0.04 23.71 19.06
N THR A 495 0.79 24.18 18.07
CA THR A 495 0.31 25.11 17.04
C THR A 495 -0.04 24.39 15.75
N THR A 496 -1.01 24.89 14.99
CA THR A 496 -1.37 24.33 13.67
C THR A 496 -0.71 25.13 12.52
N THR A 497 -0.85 24.64 11.29
CA THR A 497 -0.43 25.36 10.06
C THR A 497 -1.16 26.70 9.86
N LYS A 498 -2.25 26.95 10.60
CA LYS A 498 -2.94 28.25 10.62
C LYS A 498 -2.20 29.30 11.44
N PHE A 499 -1.39 28.89 12.43
CA PHE A 499 -0.51 29.80 13.17
C PHE A 499 0.68 30.20 12.30
N ASN A 500 1.40 29.20 11.79
CA ASN A 500 2.50 29.38 10.85
C ASN A 500 2.69 28.07 10.07
N LYS A 501 2.96 28.16 8.77
CA LYS A 501 3.19 26.97 7.94
C LYS A 501 4.52 26.29 8.26
N ASP A 502 5.52 27.01 8.74
CA ASP A 502 6.89 26.53 8.89
C ASP A 502 7.38 26.49 10.34
N LEU A 503 6.62 27.05 11.30
CA LEU A 503 6.95 27.03 12.72
C LEU A 503 5.92 26.20 13.51
N TYR A 504 6.39 25.15 14.17
CA TYR A 504 5.62 24.33 15.10
C TYR A 504 6.10 24.56 16.53
N LEU A 505 5.25 25.15 17.35
CA LEU A 505 5.46 25.27 18.79
C LEU A 505 4.65 24.19 19.49
N TYR A 506 5.27 23.49 20.42
CA TYR A 506 4.62 22.44 21.20
C TYR A 506 5.14 22.45 22.63
N GLY A 507 4.22 22.30 23.58
CA GLY A 507 4.57 22.11 24.98
C GLY A 507 3.52 21.36 25.76
N TYR A 508 3.91 20.86 26.92
CA TYR A 508 3.00 20.26 27.88
C TYR A 508 3.38 20.60 29.30
N LEU A 509 2.38 20.59 30.17
CA LEU A 509 2.54 20.75 31.61
C LEU A 509 1.84 19.59 32.31
N ALA A 510 2.54 18.94 33.23
CA ALA A 510 2.07 17.79 33.99
C ALA A 510 2.21 18.02 35.48
N TYR A 511 1.28 17.47 36.26
CA TYR A 511 1.30 17.48 37.72
C TYR A 511 1.10 16.07 38.26
N GLY A 512 2.05 15.62 39.08
CA GLY A 512 1.94 14.36 39.83
C GLY A 512 1.38 14.64 41.21
N PHE A 513 0.31 13.93 41.59
CA PHE A 513 -0.39 14.17 42.85
C PHE A 513 0.31 13.51 44.06
N LYS A 514 1.21 12.55 43.84
CA LYS A 514 1.96 11.89 44.93
C LYS A 514 3.29 12.57 45.22
N ASP A 515 3.96 13.09 44.20
CA ASP A 515 5.23 13.82 44.36
C ASP A 515 5.04 15.34 44.39
N GLU A 516 3.81 15.82 44.24
CA GLU A 516 3.38 17.23 44.31
C GLU A 516 4.18 18.17 43.39
N ALA A 517 4.72 17.62 42.29
CA ALA A 517 5.68 18.31 41.44
C ALA A 517 5.16 18.56 40.02
N TRP A 518 5.34 19.79 39.56
CA TRP A 518 5.13 20.19 38.17
C TRP A 518 6.30 19.72 37.28
N LYS A 519 5.94 19.20 36.11
CA LYS A 519 6.86 18.72 35.07
C LYS A 519 6.37 19.23 33.72
N GLY A 520 7.24 19.30 32.73
CA GLY A 520 6.79 19.82 31.45
C GLY A 520 7.86 19.89 30.38
N LYS A 521 7.42 20.23 29.18
CA LYS A 521 8.26 20.44 28.01
C LYS A 521 7.79 21.66 27.25
N MET A 522 8.73 22.40 26.65
CA MET A 522 8.46 23.29 25.53
C MET A 522 9.42 22.96 24.40
N SER A 523 8.97 23.12 23.16
CA SER A 523 9.79 22.94 21.99
C SER A 523 9.30 23.80 20.83
N ALA A 524 10.24 24.15 19.97
CA ALA A 524 10.02 24.88 18.73
C ALA A 524 10.74 24.14 17.60
N LEU A 525 10.01 23.78 16.56
CA LEU A 525 10.54 23.26 15.31
C LEU A 525 10.32 24.30 14.22
N TRP A 526 11.39 24.83 13.67
CA TRP A 526 11.35 25.79 12.57
C TRP A 526 11.90 25.16 11.28
N LEU A 527 11.01 24.95 10.32
CA LEU A 527 11.31 24.45 8.99
C LEU A 527 11.85 25.59 8.13
N LEU A 528 13.17 25.67 7.99
CA LEU A 528 13.82 26.65 7.11
C LEU A 528 13.60 26.29 5.64
N LYS A 529 13.54 24.99 5.33
CA LYS A 529 13.23 24.46 4.00
C LYS A 529 12.53 23.11 4.12
N ARG A 530 11.49 22.88 3.33
CA ARG A 530 10.78 21.59 3.28
C ARG A 530 11.52 20.55 2.44
N HIS A 531 12.04 20.94 1.26
CA HIS A 531 12.72 20.04 0.33
C HIS A 531 14.01 20.64 -0.30
N PRO A 532 15.18 19.99 -0.19
CA PRO A 532 15.47 18.93 0.78
C PRO A 532 15.38 19.53 2.18
N ARG A 533 15.03 18.70 3.16
CA ARG A 533 14.59 19.20 4.46
C ARG A 533 15.72 19.87 5.23
N MET A 534 15.43 21.06 5.75
CA MET A 534 16.34 21.82 6.62
C MET A 534 15.55 22.45 7.75
N TYR A 535 15.95 22.20 8.99
CA TYR A 535 15.24 22.74 10.15
C TYR A 535 16.17 23.07 11.30
N LEU A 536 15.68 23.97 12.15
CA LEU A 536 16.20 24.23 13.48
C LEU A 536 15.18 23.70 14.50
N TYR A 537 15.64 22.98 15.50
CA TYR A 537 14.81 22.50 16.60
C TYR A 537 15.40 22.96 17.93
N GLY A 538 14.55 23.47 18.82
CA GLY A 538 14.92 23.80 20.19
C GLY A 538 13.92 23.17 21.16
N ALA A 539 14.41 22.60 22.26
CA ALA A 539 13.55 22.06 23.29
C ALA A 539 14.13 22.25 24.69
N TYR A 540 13.23 22.40 25.65
CA TYR A 540 13.51 22.29 27.07
C TYR A 540 12.50 21.32 27.66
N ALA A 541 12.97 20.29 28.36
CA ALA A 541 12.14 19.31 29.02
C ALA A 541 12.64 19.07 30.45
N ARG A 542 11.72 19.03 31.40
CA ARG A 542 11.98 18.61 32.77
C ARG A 542 10.90 17.62 33.18
N ASP A 543 11.21 16.33 33.10
CA ASP A 543 10.24 15.25 33.32
C ASP A 543 10.92 13.93 33.72
N LEU A 544 10.12 12.93 34.11
CA LEU A 544 10.62 11.59 34.34
C LEU A 544 10.90 10.86 33.02
N ASP A 545 12.07 10.25 32.96
CA ASP A 545 12.55 9.39 31.88
C ASP A 545 12.83 7.99 32.43
N ASN A 546 12.72 6.96 31.60
CA ASN A 546 13.13 5.59 31.94
C ASN A 546 14.46 5.18 31.29
N GLY A 547 15.21 6.13 30.70
CA GLY A 547 16.59 5.93 30.26
C GLY A 547 16.74 5.12 28.98
N SER A 548 15.73 5.09 28.12
CA SER A 548 15.83 4.56 26.75
C SER A 548 14.88 5.35 25.86
N HIS A 549 15.39 5.80 24.71
CA HIS A 549 14.59 6.43 23.65
C HIS A 549 14.94 5.72 22.34
N TYR A 550 14.04 4.87 21.84
CA TYR A 550 14.13 4.32 20.49
C TYR A 550 12.87 4.66 19.68
N TYR A 551 12.94 4.47 18.37
CA TYR A 551 11.84 4.78 17.43
C TYR A 551 10.59 3.93 17.76
N ASP A 552 9.38 4.51 17.76
CA ASP A 552 8.11 3.85 18.14
C ASP A 552 7.99 3.36 19.61
N GLU A 553 8.76 3.92 20.54
CA GLU A 553 8.55 3.61 21.97
C GLU A 553 7.20 4.10 22.49
N VAL A 554 6.40 3.20 23.05
CA VAL A 554 5.25 3.57 23.87
C VAL A 554 5.79 4.09 25.20
N GLY A 555 5.81 5.42 25.35
CA GLY A 555 6.28 6.07 26.58
C GLY A 555 5.54 5.56 27.82
N SER A 556 6.21 5.57 28.98
CA SER A 556 5.63 5.14 30.28
C SER A 556 4.39 5.92 30.70
N ASP A 557 4.17 7.06 30.07
CA ASP A 557 3.15 8.03 30.44
C ASP A 557 1.87 7.84 29.62
N ASN A 558 1.72 6.67 29.00
CA ASN A 558 0.56 6.31 28.21
C ASN A 558 -0.41 5.46 29.05
N ILE A 559 -1.69 5.83 29.05
CA ILE A 559 -2.79 5.15 29.76
C ILE A 559 -2.83 3.63 29.53
N PHE A 560 -2.38 3.14 28.37
CA PHE A 560 -2.40 1.72 28.04
C PHE A 560 -1.25 0.92 28.67
N THR A 561 -0.12 1.56 29.02
CA THR A 561 1.07 0.86 29.56
C THR A 561 0.84 0.24 30.93
N LEU A 562 -0.12 0.79 31.70
CA LEU A 562 -0.55 0.28 32.99
C LEU A 562 -1.08 -1.16 32.90
N ALA A 563 -1.83 -1.48 31.84
CA ALA A 563 -2.52 -2.76 31.71
C ALA A 563 -1.61 -3.91 31.23
N ILE A 564 -0.46 -3.59 30.65
CA ILE A 564 0.39 -4.55 29.95
C ILE A 564 1.79 -4.68 30.56
N ARG A 565 2.02 -4.16 31.77
CA ARG A 565 3.33 -4.18 32.41
C ARG A 565 3.68 -5.55 32.99
N LYS A 566 4.96 -5.93 32.98
CA LYS A 566 5.43 -7.18 33.57
C LYS A 566 5.32 -7.14 35.10
N ASN A 567 4.74 -8.18 35.69
CA ASN A 567 4.62 -8.33 37.13
C ASN A 567 6.00 -8.53 37.78
N GLY A 568 6.23 -7.89 38.93
CA GLY A 568 7.46 -8.05 39.71
C GLY A 568 8.69 -7.30 39.17
N VAL A 569 8.56 -6.52 38.09
CA VAL A 569 9.65 -5.66 37.57
C VAL A 569 9.49 -4.24 38.13
N PRO A 570 10.41 -3.76 39.00
CA PRO A 570 10.28 -2.44 39.61
C PRO A 570 10.47 -1.32 38.57
N GLN A 571 9.69 -0.24 38.68
CA GLN A 571 9.85 0.94 37.81
C GLN A 571 11.13 1.69 38.17
N LYS A 572 11.92 2.00 37.14
CA LYS A 572 13.20 2.71 37.22
C LYS A 572 13.04 4.04 36.50
N PHE A 573 13.21 5.13 37.24
CA PHE A 573 13.00 6.49 36.74
C PHE A 573 14.23 7.35 36.95
N LEU A 574 14.44 8.26 36.02
CA LEU A 574 15.43 9.34 36.05
C LEU A 574 14.67 10.65 35.87
N MET A 575 14.75 11.61 36.78
CA MET A 575 14.34 12.98 36.43
C MET A 575 15.37 13.55 35.46
N ALA A 576 14.92 13.83 34.24
CA ALA A 576 15.73 14.41 33.18
C ALA A 576 15.38 15.89 33.04
N ASP A 577 16.39 16.74 33.22
CA ASP A 577 16.35 18.16 32.90
C ASP A 577 17.25 18.38 31.69
N GLU A 578 16.63 18.55 30.52
CA GLU A 578 17.29 18.57 29.21
C GLU A 578 16.99 19.87 28.47
N LYS A 579 18.04 20.52 27.99
CA LYS A 579 18.00 21.62 27.01
C LYS A 579 18.68 21.15 25.75
N ARG A 580 17.99 21.19 24.63
CA ARG A 580 18.49 20.67 23.35
C ARG A 580 18.27 21.67 22.23
N VAL A 581 19.28 21.85 21.40
CA VAL A 581 19.21 22.58 20.13
C VAL A 581 19.75 21.68 19.03
N GLU A 582 19.07 21.61 17.90
CA GLU A 582 19.45 20.78 16.77
C GLU A 582 19.36 21.58 15.47
N PHE A 583 20.37 21.42 14.62
CA PHE A 583 20.33 21.83 13.23
C PHE A 583 20.38 20.58 12.36
N PHE A 584 19.38 20.41 11.48
CA PHE A 584 19.30 19.30 10.54
C PHE A 584 19.31 19.81 9.12
N LYS A 585 20.07 19.14 8.25
CA LYS A 585 20.07 19.40 6.82
C LYS A 585 20.21 18.11 6.01
N GLU A 586 19.31 17.96 5.07
CA GLU A 586 19.29 16.90 4.07
C GLU A 586 19.73 17.41 2.69
N TYR A 587 20.22 16.49 1.87
CA TYR A 587 20.64 16.72 0.50
C TYR A 587 19.93 15.74 -0.44
N TYR A 588 19.77 16.13 -1.70
CA TYR A 588 19.13 15.27 -2.73
C TYR A 588 19.85 13.94 -2.98
N SER A 589 21.09 13.79 -2.54
CA SER A 589 21.84 12.51 -2.62
C SER A 589 21.35 11.44 -1.64
N GLY A 590 20.44 11.78 -0.72
CA GLY A 590 20.06 10.91 0.41
C GLY A 590 20.99 11.03 1.62
N PHE A 591 22.03 11.86 1.53
CA PHE A 591 22.86 12.22 2.68
C PHE A 591 22.14 13.26 3.54
N SER A 592 22.28 13.15 4.86
CA SER A 592 21.89 14.18 5.81
C SER A 592 22.87 14.24 6.97
N HIS A 593 22.98 15.43 7.56
CA HIS A 593 23.66 15.60 8.83
C HIS A 593 22.77 16.34 9.82
N GLN A 594 22.96 16.00 11.09
CA GLN A 594 22.35 16.67 12.21
C GLN A 594 23.43 17.01 13.21
N ILE A 595 23.47 18.27 13.62
CA ILE A 595 24.31 18.74 14.72
C ILE A 595 23.37 19.02 15.88
N SER A 596 23.62 18.39 17.03
CA SER A 596 22.83 18.58 18.25
C SER A 596 23.72 19.08 19.37
N LEU A 597 23.24 20.06 20.12
CA LEU A 597 23.82 20.51 21.37
C LEU A 597 22.83 20.23 22.50
N ALA A 598 23.26 19.46 23.50
CA ALA A 598 22.40 19.08 24.61
C ALA A 598 23.08 19.32 25.96
N HIS A 599 22.40 20.04 26.85
CA HIS A 599 22.71 20.06 28.28
C HIS A 599 21.72 19.14 28.98
N LYS A 600 22.22 18.09 29.63
CA LYS A 600 21.40 17.07 30.29
C LYS A 600 21.83 16.94 31.74
N ARG A 601 20.87 17.03 32.64
CA ARG A 601 21.04 16.76 34.06
C ARG A 601 20.10 15.64 34.47
N LEU A 602 20.68 14.51 34.86
CA LEU A 602 19.93 13.30 35.22
C LEU A 602 19.94 13.11 36.74
N ARG A 603 18.79 12.74 37.29
CA ARG A 603 18.63 12.42 38.72
C ARG A 603 17.91 11.10 38.88
N PRO A 604 18.64 10.00 39.12
CA PRO A 604 18.03 8.70 39.35
C PRO A 604 17.24 8.65 40.65
N TYR A 605 16.14 7.90 40.62
CA TYR A 605 15.41 7.47 41.81
C TYR A 605 15.62 5.99 42.08
N GLU A 606 15.52 5.61 43.35
CA GLU A 606 15.50 4.20 43.74
C GLU A 606 14.45 3.41 42.92
N PRO A 607 14.77 2.19 42.47
CA PRO A 607 15.88 1.35 42.91
C PRO A 607 17.21 1.60 42.17
N LEU A 608 17.30 2.58 41.28
CA LEU A 608 18.58 2.90 40.63
C LEU A 608 19.53 3.58 41.62
N PRO A 609 20.86 3.38 41.49
CA PRO A 609 21.85 4.11 42.28
C PRO A 609 21.66 5.62 42.14
N THR A 610 21.45 6.30 43.27
CA THR A 610 21.27 7.76 43.30
C THR A 610 22.61 8.47 43.08
N ILE A 611 22.55 9.80 42.96
CA ILE A 611 23.73 10.66 42.80
C ILE A 611 24.76 10.47 43.93
N ASP A 612 24.32 10.05 45.12
CA ASP A 612 25.18 9.84 46.29
C ASP A 612 26.27 8.77 46.03
N ALA A 613 25.94 7.75 45.24
CA ALA A 613 26.85 6.68 44.85
C ALA A 613 27.99 7.18 43.93
N TYR A 614 27.86 8.39 43.36
CA TYR A 614 28.80 8.98 42.40
C TYR A 614 29.42 10.29 42.89
N LYS A 615 29.27 10.64 44.19
CA LYS A 615 29.85 11.86 44.75
C LYS A 615 31.37 11.96 44.58
N ASN A 616 32.07 10.83 44.60
CA ASN A 616 33.52 10.77 44.44
C ASN A 616 33.99 10.79 42.97
N PHE A 617 33.05 10.80 42.00
CA PHE A 617 33.38 10.80 40.58
C PHE A 617 34.02 12.11 40.13
N SER A 618 33.52 13.24 40.63
CA SER A 618 34.09 14.55 40.32
C SER A 618 34.06 15.46 41.53
N THR A 619 35.18 16.13 41.78
CA THR A 619 35.30 17.22 42.75
C THR A 619 34.91 18.58 42.17
N LYS A 620 34.69 18.66 40.85
CA LYS A 620 34.29 19.87 40.12
C LYS A 620 33.09 19.58 39.21
N GLY A 621 31.97 20.24 39.46
CA GLY A 621 30.73 20.04 38.69
C GLY A 621 29.91 18.83 39.18
N ASP A 622 28.76 18.62 38.55
CA ASP A 622 27.81 17.58 38.95
C ASP A 622 28.07 16.27 38.18
N PRO A 623 28.27 15.12 38.86
CA PRO A 623 28.60 13.83 38.24
C PRO A 623 27.56 13.36 37.22
N MET A 624 26.31 13.77 37.36
CA MET A 624 25.19 13.36 36.48
C MET A 624 24.73 14.49 35.55
N THR A 625 25.56 15.53 35.36
CA THR A 625 25.33 16.59 34.37
C THR A 625 26.34 16.47 33.23
N SER A 626 25.85 16.55 32.00
CA SER A 626 26.64 16.52 30.78
C SER A 626 26.27 17.66 29.83
N MET A 627 27.28 18.27 29.22
CA MET A 627 27.16 19.10 28.03
C MET A 627 27.68 18.29 26.84
N GLU A 628 26.81 17.94 25.89
CA GLU A 628 27.09 17.04 24.78
C GLU A 628 26.91 17.76 23.44
N VAL A 629 27.90 17.66 22.55
CA VAL A 629 27.79 18.02 21.12
C VAL A 629 27.75 16.72 20.32
N GLU A 630 26.69 16.47 19.57
CA GLU A 630 26.53 15.29 18.73
C GLU A 630 26.48 15.67 17.24
N LEU A 631 27.30 15.00 16.43
CA LEU A 631 27.18 14.97 14.98
C LEU A 631 26.63 13.61 14.55
N LYS A 632 25.45 13.62 13.94
CA LYS A 632 24.83 12.46 13.31
C LYS A 632 24.92 12.60 11.80
N LEU A 633 25.57 11.65 11.14
CA LEU A 633 25.66 11.53 9.69
C LEU A 633 24.80 10.35 9.25
N ARG A 634 23.97 10.55 8.23
CA ARG A 634 23.06 9.51 7.73
C ARG A 634 23.07 9.49 6.21
N TYR A 635 23.10 8.29 5.64
CA TYR A 635 22.99 8.07 4.21
C TYR A 635 21.87 7.07 3.93
N ALA A 636 20.83 7.54 3.23
CA ALA A 636 19.67 6.77 2.83
C ALA A 636 19.32 7.13 1.38
N PHE A 637 19.86 6.36 0.43
CA PHE A 637 19.69 6.63 -0.99
C PHE A 637 18.25 6.33 -1.44
N GLN A 638 17.60 7.26 -2.14
CA GLN A 638 16.21 7.10 -2.61
C GLN A 638 15.21 6.67 -1.51
N GLU A 639 15.37 7.23 -0.31
CA GLU A 639 14.39 7.04 0.75
C GLU A 639 13.10 7.79 0.47
N GLU A 640 11.97 7.14 0.74
CA GLU A 640 10.65 7.68 0.50
C GLU A 640 10.02 8.18 1.81
N PHE A 641 9.29 9.30 1.73
CA PHE A 641 8.64 9.90 2.90
C PHE A 641 7.17 10.21 2.64
N LEU A 642 6.35 10.01 3.65
CA LEU A 642 4.99 10.52 3.74
C LEU A 642 5.02 11.78 4.62
N GLU A 643 4.79 12.95 4.02
CA GLU A 643 4.84 14.22 4.73
C GLU A 643 3.49 14.60 5.33
N GLY A 644 3.51 14.86 6.63
CA GLY A 644 2.47 15.61 7.31
C GLY A 644 2.75 17.12 7.27
N ASP A 645 1.98 17.86 8.05
CA ASP A 645 2.07 19.32 8.12
C ASP A 645 3.48 19.80 8.54
N PHE A 646 4.05 19.16 9.57
CA PHE A 646 5.38 19.48 10.11
C PHE A 646 6.32 18.28 10.12
N TYR A 647 5.87 17.10 10.56
CA TYR A 647 6.67 15.88 10.62
C TYR A 647 6.50 15.02 9.35
N ARG A 648 7.47 14.16 9.07
CA ARG A 648 7.42 13.19 7.97
C ARG A 648 7.75 11.79 8.47
N TYR A 649 7.16 10.79 7.84
CA TYR A 649 7.39 9.37 8.14
C TYR A 649 8.12 8.72 6.99
N SER A 650 9.21 8.01 7.26
CA SER A 650 9.92 7.25 6.24
C SER A 650 9.13 5.98 5.89
N LEU A 651 8.98 5.70 4.60
CA LEU A 651 8.45 4.44 4.08
C LEU A 651 9.57 3.41 3.81
N GLY A 652 10.82 3.77 4.14
CA GLY A 652 12.01 2.98 3.89
C GLY A 652 12.73 3.37 2.61
N SER A 653 13.85 2.70 2.37
CA SER A 653 14.63 2.80 1.14
C SER A 653 14.75 1.41 0.51
N LYS A 654 14.98 1.36 -0.81
CA LYS A 654 15.38 0.13 -1.53
C LYS A 654 16.82 -0.29 -1.23
N TYR A 655 17.61 0.61 -0.64
CA TYR A 655 19.02 0.42 -0.36
C TYR A 655 19.28 0.53 1.16
N PRO A 656 20.40 -0.04 1.65
CA PRO A 656 20.75 0.04 3.06
C PRO A 656 20.87 1.48 3.57
N ILE A 657 20.34 1.71 4.76
CA ILE A 657 20.46 2.97 5.49
C ILE A 657 21.65 2.85 6.44
N VAL A 658 22.60 3.77 6.30
CA VAL A 658 23.80 3.85 7.14
C VAL A 658 23.71 5.08 8.04
N GLU A 659 23.95 4.91 9.33
CA GLU A 659 23.94 5.98 10.33
C GLU A 659 25.22 5.92 11.17
N LEU A 660 25.96 7.03 11.22
CA LEU A 660 27.13 7.24 12.07
C LEU A 660 26.83 8.38 13.05
N LYS A 661 27.03 8.13 14.34
CA LYS A 661 26.92 9.13 15.41
C LYS A 661 28.28 9.33 16.05
N TYR A 662 28.64 10.59 16.24
CA TYR A 662 29.81 11.00 16.99
C TYR A 662 29.41 12.05 18.03
N ALA A 663 29.63 11.78 19.31
CA ALA A 663 29.27 12.71 20.39
C ALA A 663 30.47 13.03 21.28
N LEU A 664 30.54 14.29 21.72
CA LEU A 664 31.59 14.85 22.57
C LEU A 664 30.98 15.38 23.86
N GLY A 665 31.40 14.84 25.01
CA GLY A 665 31.08 15.36 26.34
C GLY A 665 32.12 16.38 26.80
N ILE A 666 31.69 17.60 27.10
CA ILE A 666 32.57 18.73 27.45
C ILE A 666 32.45 19.01 28.96
N PRO A 667 33.53 18.85 29.76
CA PRO A 667 33.52 19.19 31.18
C PRO A 667 33.68 20.72 31.39
N GLY A 668 33.29 21.20 32.58
CA GLY A 668 33.51 22.58 33.03
C GLY A 668 32.49 23.62 32.56
N ILE A 669 31.68 23.32 31.54
CA ILE A 669 30.62 24.22 31.04
C ILE A 669 29.28 23.84 31.68
N ALA A 670 28.52 24.83 32.16
CA ALA A 670 27.17 24.62 32.70
C ALA A 670 27.07 23.51 33.77
N SER A 671 28.08 23.42 34.66
CA SER A 671 28.21 22.38 35.70
C SER A 671 28.40 20.95 35.18
N SER A 672 28.72 20.77 33.90
CA SER A 672 29.11 19.47 33.33
C SER A 672 30.41 18.99 33.95
N SER A 673 30.44 17.76 34.43
CA SER A 673 31.66 17.10 34.91
C SER A 673 32.14 15.97 34.00
N GLN A 674 31.33 15.58 33.02
CA GLN A 674 31.57 14.43 32.18
C GLN A 674 32.40 14.80 30.94
N GLN A 675 33.49 14.06 30.73
CA GLN A 675 34.34 14.17 29.54
C GLN A 675 34.36 12.83 28.81
N TYR A 676 33.93 12.81 27.56
CA TYR A 676 33.88 11.57 26.78
C TYR A 676 33.80 11.79 25.28
N ASN A 677 34.10 10.73 24.52
CA ASN A 677 33.80 10.63 23.10
C ASN A 677 32.94 9.38 22.88
N LYS A 678 31.83 9.48 22.14
CA LYS A 678 31.01 8.34 21.74
C LYS A 678 31.04 8.21 20.23
N VAL A 679 31.25 7.00 19.73
CA VAL A 679 31.12 6.65 18.31
C VAL A 679 30.14 5.50 18.22
N ALA A 680 29.11 5.62 17.37
CA ALA A 680 28.19 4.53 17.09
C ALA A 680 27.88 4.45 15.59
N LEU A 681 27.87 3.24 15.04
CA LEU A 681 27.55 2.94 13.65
C LEU A 681 26.38 1.96 13.60
N SER A 682 25.45 2.18 12.68
CA SER A 682 24.32 1.29 12.42
C SER A 682 24.07 1.17 10.92
N VAL A 683 23.77 -0.04 10.46
CA VAL A 683 23.37 -0.35 9.08
C VAL A 683 22.09 -1.17 9.13
N SER A 684 21.05 -0.75 8.41
CA SER A 684 19.78 -1.50 8.31
C SER A 684 19.19 -1.49 6.92
N ASP A 685 18.51 -2.58 6.57
CA ASP A 685 17.81 -2.72 5.29
C ASP A 685 16.61 -3.68 5.39
N TYR A 686 15.69 -3.58 4.41
CA TYR A 686 14.59 -4.50 4.18
C TYR A 686 14.81 -5.23 2.85
N VAL A 687 15.39 -6.43 2.92
CA VAL A 687 15.66 -7.26 1.74
C VAL A 687 14.43 -8.08 1.40
N LYS A 688 13.88 -7.88 0.20
CA LYS A 688 12.83 -8.75 -0.36
C LYS A 688 13.49 -10.04 -0.87
N LEU A 689 13.01 -11.19 -0.40
CA LEU A 689 13.51 -12.52 -0.79
C LEU A 689 12.38 -13.33 -1.43
N PRO A 690 11.89 -13.02 -2.65
CA PRO A 690 10.83 -13.81 -3.27
C PRO A 690 11.31 -15.24 -3.61
N PRO A 691 10.52 -16.30 -3.35
CA PRO A 691 9.18 -16.31 -2.77
C PRO A 691 9.14 -16.45 -1.23
N PHE A 692 10.30 -16.42 -0.55
CA PHE A 692 10.48 -16.65 0.88
C PHE A 692 10.07 -15.49 1.81
N GLY A 693 9.70 -14.32 1.28
CA GLY A 693 9.16 -13.21 2.06
C GLY A 693 10.11 -12.03 2.17
N THR A 694 10.19 -11.39 3.35
CA THR A 694 10.99 -10.18 3.57
C THR A 694 11.87 -10.33 4.81
N LEU A 695 13.15 -10.01 4.66
CA LEU A 695 14.16 -10.03 5.72
C LEU A 695 14.52 -8.60 6.09
N TYR A 696 14.19 -8.22 7.32
CA TYR A 696 14.75 -7.02 7.95
C TYR A 696 16.01 -7.40 8.71
N TYR A 697 17.07 -6.61 8.54
CA TYR A 697 18.24 -6.69 9.40
C TYR A 697 18.68 -5.30 9.85
N ASN A 698 19.24 -5.24 11.05
CA ASN A 698 19.96 -4.09 11.58
C ASN A 698 21.21 -4.60 12.31
N VAL A 699 22.37 -4.13 11.92
CA VAL A 699 23.65 -4.43 12.56
C VAL A 699 24.22 -3.12 13.08
N TYR A 700 24.63 -3.10 14.34
CA TYR A 700 25.05 -1.89 15.01
C TYR A 700 26.22 -2.15 15.96
N GLY A 701 26.97 -1.11 16.27
CA GLY A 701 28.04 -1.18 17.25
C GLY A 701 28.52 0.20 17.64
N GLY A 702 29.14 0.29 18.81
CA GLY A 702 29.59 1.57 19.33
C GLY A 702 30.66 1.42 20.40
N LYS A 703 31.34 2.54 20.65
CA LYS A 703 32.36 2.68 21.68
C LYS A 703 32.29 4.05 22.34
N ILE A 704 32.42 4.05 23.66
CA ILE A 704 32.42 5.18 24.55
C ILE A 704 33.79 5.26 25.20
N PHE A 705 34.49 6.36 24.96
CA PHE A 705 35.80 6.65 25.52
C PHE A 705 35.62 7.61 26.69
N GLY A 706 36.12 7.24 27.86
CA GLY A 706 36.00 8.01 29.09
C GLY A 706 35.39 7.18 30.22
N THR A 707 35.63 7.63 31.45
CA THR A 707 35.04 7.02 32.65
C THR A 707 33.74 7.76 32.95
N LEU A 708 32.61 7.07 32.95
CA LEU A 708 31.29 7.68 33.07
C LEU A 708 30.38 6.92 34.04
N PRO A 709 29.45 7.64 34.72
CA PRO A 709 28.34 7.00 35.38
C PRO A 709 27.45 6.24 34.39
N TYR A 710 26.76 5.21 34.89
CA TYR A 710 25.93 4.32 34.09
C TYR A 710 24.86 5.03 33.23
N THR A 711 24.40 6.21 33.66
CA THR A 711 23.40 7.03 32.94
C THR A 711 23.92 7.57 31.61
N SER A 712 25.24 7.67 31.44
CA SER A 712 25.89 8.14 30.21
C SER A 712 26.62 7.03 29.44
N LEU A 713 26.56 5.79 29.94
CA LEU A 713 27.03 4.59 29.26
C LEU A 713 25.94 4.01 28.34
N GLU A 714 26.29 3.01 27.54
CA GLU A 714 25.29 2.27 26.76
C GLU A 714 24.46 1.39 27.70
N VAL A 715 23.21 1.77 27.89
CA VAL A 715 22.18 0.94 28.53
C VAL A 715 21.46 0.19 27.41
N HIS A 716 21.71 -1.11 27.29
CA HIS A 716 21.08 -1.91 26.24
C HIS A 716 19.55 -1.88 26.38
N PRO A 717 18.80 -1.65 25.27
CA PRO A 717 17.37 -1.38 25.33
C PRO A 717 16.61 -2.64 25.74
N GLY A 718 16.09 -2.65 26.97
CA GLY A 718 15.25 -3.73 27.50
C GLY A 718 13.76 -3.40 27.45
N ASN A 719 12.91 -4.43 27.39
CA ASN A 719 11.46 -4.30 27.40
C ASN A 719 10.85 -4.78 28.73
N GLU A 720 10.09 -3.90 29.41
CA GLU A 720 9.43 -4.20 30.68
C GLU A 720 7.91 -4.38 30.56
N ILE A 721 7.35 -4.41 29.34
CA ILE A 721 5.93 -4.60 29.08
C ILE A 721 5.69 -5.84 28.19
N TYR A 722 4.48 -6.38 28.20
CA TYR A 722 4.02 -7.51 27.38
C TYR A 722 3.64 -7.09 25.95
N TYR A 723 4.00 -5.88 25.53
CA TYR A 723 3.90 -5.44 24.15
C TYR A 723 5.22 -5.71 23.43
N TYR A 724 5.19 -6.42 22.29
CA TYR A 724 6.41 -6.75 21.55
C TYR A 724 7.03 -5.48 20.98
N ASN A 725 8.33 -5.31 21.22
CA ASN A 725 9.11 -4.21 20.71
C ASN A 725 10.10 -4.67 19.66
N LYS A 726 10.09 -4.04 18.49
CA LYS A 726 11.02 -4.37 17.40
C LYS A 726 12.44 -3.88 17.70
N TYR A 727 12.61 -2.75 18.36
CA TYR A 727 13.91 -2.08 18.55
C TYR A 727 14.58 -2.35 19.92
N ALA A 728 13.87 -3.01 20.84
CA ALA A 728 14.41 -3.43 22.15
C ALA A 728 14.52 -4.96 22.27
N PHE A 729 15.32 -5.44 23.22
CA PHE A 729 15.36 -6.83 23.64
C PHE A 729 14.16 -7.13 24.54
N ASN A 730 13.29 -8.04 24.10
CA ASN A 730 12.00 -8.27 24.74
C ASN A 730 12.11 -9.03 26.08
N MET A 731 13.14 -9.87 26.22
CA MET A 731 13.38 -10.63 27.44
C MET A 731 14.39 -9.98 28.39
N MET A 732 15.05 -8.89 27.97
CA MET A 732 15.97 -8.10 28.78
C MET A 732 15.20 -7.04 29.56
N ASN A 733 15.54 -6.84 30.83
CA ASN A 733 15.00 -5.69 31.57
C ASN A 733 15.84 -4.43 31.30
N ARG A 734 15.23 -3.24 31.42
CA ARG A 734 15.99 -1.99 31.31
C ARG A 734 17.06 -1.94 32.40
N PHE A 735 18.20 -1.32 32.12
CA PHE A 735 19.32 -1.23 33.08
C PHE A 735 19.86 -2.59 33.56
N GLU A 736 19.64 -3.68 32.83
CA GLU A 736 20.22 -4.99 33.17
C GLU A 736 21.69 -5.07 32.78
N PHE A 737 22.03 -4.63 31.56
CA PHE A 737 23.39 -4.69 31.02
C PHE A 737 23.92 -3.30 30.66
N LEU A 738 25.16 -3.05 31.04
CA LEU A 738 25.91 -1.84 30.69
C LEU A 738 27.08 -2.19 29.78
N SER A 739 27.41 -1.28 28.86
CA SER A 739 28.60 -1.39 28.02
C SER A 739 29.20 -0.03 27.69
N ASP A 740 30.53 -0.01 27.52
CA ASP A 740 31.24 1.11 26.90
C ASP A 740 31.84 0.72 25.55
N GLN A 741 31.82 -0.56 25.19
CA GLN A 741 32.03 -1.05 23.84
C GLN A 741 31.07 -2.19 23.56
N TYR A 742 30.42 -2.17 22.40
CA TYR A 742 29.39 -3.14 22.06
C TYR A 742 29.24 -3.32 20.55
N ALA A 743 28.73 -4.49 20.17
CA ALA A 743 28.27 -4.80 18.83
C ALA A 743 27.05 -5.73 18.93
N GLY A 744 26.07 -5.53 18.07
CA GLY A 744 24.83 -6.28 18.09
C GLY A 744 24.15 -6.35 16.74
N PHE A 745 23.11 -7.18 16.68
CA PHE A 745 22.27 -7.35 15.52
C PHE A 745 20.81 -7.58 15.92
N ASN A 746 19.91 -7.24 15.01
CA ASN A 746 18.49 -7.49 15.09
C ASN A 746 17.99 -7.93 13.71
N VAL A 747 17.41 -9.12 13.63
CA VAL A 747 16.91 -9.72 12.41
C VAL A 747 15.45 -10.13 12.60
N GLU A 748 14.60 -9.79 11.63
CA GLU A 748 13.23 -10.30 11.52
C GLU A 748 13.00 -10.81 10.10
N HIS A 749 12.68 -12.10 9.97
CA HIS A 749 12.28 -12.69 8.70
C HIS A 749 10.78 -12.96 8.71
N THR A 750 10.04 -12.19 7.91
CA THR A 750 8.62 -12.41 7.67
C THR A 750 8.45 -13.33 6.47
N ILE A 751 8.08 -14.59 6.71
CA ILE A 751 7.93 -15.63 5.68
C ILE A 751 6.58 -15.51 4.97
N GLY A 752 5.57 -14.96 5.65
CA GLY A 752 4.20 -14.94 5.15
C GLY A 752 3.53 -16.28 5.41
N ASN A 753 2.92 -16.88 4.39
CA ASN A 753 2.06 -18.07 4.57
C ASN A 753 2.86 -19.33 4.94
N GLY A 754 4.15 -19.38 4.60
CA GLY A 754 5.08 -20.47 4.93
C GLY A 754 4.45 -21.86 4.88
N ILE A 755 4.67 -22.63 5.95
CA ILE A 755 4.08 -23.97 6.13
C ILE A 755 2.57 -23.90 6.36
N PHE A 756 2.05 -22.77 6.89
CA PHE A 756 0.61 -22.57 7.12
C PHE A 756 -0.23 -22.59 5.82
N ALA A 757 0.39 -22.42 4.65
CA ALA A 757 -0.26 -22.56 3.35
C ALA A 757 -0.79 -24.00 3.09
N TYR A 758 -0.20 -25.00 3.74
CA TYR A 758 -0.52 -26.42 3.57
C TYR A 758 -1.53 -26.94 4.61
N ILE A 759 -1.79 -26.18 5.68
CA ILE A 759 -2.73 -26.58 6.75
C ILE A 759 -4.11 -25.95 6.48
N PRO A 760 -5.16 -26.73 6.12
CA PRO A 760 -6.41 -26.18 5.60
C PRO A 760 -7.12 -25.18 6.52
N LEU A 761 -7.17 -25.43 7.83
CA LEU A 761 -7.85 -24.54 8.78
C LEU A 761 -7.07 -23.23 8.98
N ILE A 762 -5.76 -23.31 9.16
CA ILE A 762 -4.88 -22.13 9.37
C ILE A 762 -4.84 -21.27 8.10
N LYS A 763 -4.84 -21.91 6.93
CA LYS A 763 -4.95 -21.22 5.64
C LYS A 763 -6.22 -20.37 5.53
N LYS A 764 -7.37 -20.84 6.01
CA LYS A 764 -8.62 -20.06 6.04
C LYS A 764 -8.52 -18.82 6.94
N LEU A 765 -7.82 -18.94 8.07
CA LEU A 765 -7.54 -17.81 8.97
C LEU A 765 -6.53 -16.82 8.36
N LYS A 766 -5.80 -17.25 7.33
CA LYS A 766 -4.72 -16.53 6.64
C LYS A 766 -3.60 -16.07 7.59
N TRP A 767 -3.29 -16.88 8.60
CA TRP A 767 -2.17 -16.61 9.52
C TRP A 767 -0.83 -16.63 8.78
N ARG A 768 0.15 -15.91 9.34
CA ARG A 768 1.48 -15.77 8.75
C ARG A 768 2.55 -16.11 9.79
N GLN A 769 3.65 -16.67 9.29
CA GLN A 769 4.82 -17.10 10.05
C GLN A 769 5.94 -16.07 9.93
N PHE A 770 6.66 -15.89 11.03
CA PHE A 770 7.90 -15.11 11.07
C PHE A 770 8.84 -15.70 12.13
N TRP A 771 10.11 -15.30 12.08
CA TRP A 771 11.04 -15.50 13.18
C TRP A 771 11.91 -14.26 13.38
N THR A 772 12.43 -14.12 14.59
CA THR A 772 13.26 -13.01 15.02
C THR A 772 14.51 -13.53 15.73
N ALA A 773 15.61 -12.82 15.57
CA ALA A 773 16.84 -13.10 16.28
C ALA A 773 17.53 -11.78 16.63
N LYS A 774 17.84 -11.59 17.92
CA LYS A 774 18.54 -10.41 18.41
C LYS A 774 19.71 -10.86 19.27
N GLY A 775 20.85 -10.23 19.08
CA GLY A 775 22.05 -10.55 19.85
C GLY A 775 22.88 -9.31 20.10
N VAL A 776 23.55 -9.28 21.25
CA VAL A 776 24.50 -8.23 21.59
C VAL A 776 25.64 -8.79 22.42
N VAL A 777 26.84 -8.32 22.07
CA VAL A 777 28.07 -8.55 22.81
C VAL A 777 28.63 -7.20 23.22
N GLY A 778 29.31 -7.16 24.35
CA GLY A 778 29.91 -5.92 24.82
C GLY A 778 30.74 -6.14 26.07
N SER A 779 31.39 -5.09 26.52
CA SER A 779 32.15 -5.10 27.76
C SER A 779 32.18 -3.71 28.40
N LEU A 780 32.81 -3.64 29.56
CA LEU A 780 33.16 -2.40 30.25
C LEU A 780 34.68 -2.34 30.44
N SER A 781 35.28 -1.18 30.21
CA SER A 781 36.65 -0.89 30.64
C SER A 781 36.79 -1.02 32.16
N THR A 782 38.01 -1.30 32.62
CA THR A 782 38.29 -1.51 34.04
C THR A 782 37.84 -0.33 34.91
N ALA A 783 38.05 0.90 34.44
CA ALA A 783 37.62 2.11 35.15
C ALA A 783 36.09 2.20 35.25
N ASN A 784 35.36 1.92 34.16
CA ASN A 784 33.89 1.94 34.17
C ASN A 784 33.30 0.79 35.01
N LYS A 785 33.97 -0.37 35.08
CA LYS A 785 33.59 -1.47 35.98
C LYS A 785 33.70 -1.05 37.44
N GLN A 786 34.84 -0.48 37.85
CA GLN A 786 35.08 -0.05 39.22
C GLN A 786 34.07 1.02 39.67
N LEU A 787 33.74 1.95 38.76
CA LEU A 787 32.80 3.02 39.07
C LEU A 787 31.34 2.56 39.18
N ASN A 788 30.92 1.59 38.35
CA ASN A 788 29.49 1.26 38.20
C ASN A 788 29.07 -0.07 38.84
N LEU A 789 29.97 -1.06 38.96
CA LEU A 789 29.60 -2.41 39.42
C LEU A 789 29.74 -2.61 40.95
N TYR A 790 30.30 -1.65 41.67
CA TYR A 790 30.59 -1.75 43.10
C TYR A 790 29.46 -1.21 44.01
N ASN A 791 28.46 -0.52 43.45
CA ASN A 791 27.50 0.29 44.20
C ASN A 791 26.11 -0.35 44.33
N GLY A 792 25.97 -1.41 45.14
CA GLY A 792 24.69 -1.93 45.68
C GLY A 792 23.60 -2.43 44.69
N TYR A 793 23.64 -1.99 43.43
CA TYR A 793 22.75 -2.36 42.35
C TYR A 793 23.51 -3.26 41.36
N PRO A 794 23.00 -4.47 41.07
CA PRO A 794 23.76 -5.48 40.33
C PRO A 794 23.66 -5.26 38.82
N PHE A 795 24.20 -4.13 38.32
CA PHE A 795 24.43 -3.98 36.88
C PHE A 795 25.27 -5.16 36.38
N LYS A 796 24.96 -5.69 35.21
CA LYS A 796 25.73 -6.77 34.58
C LYS A 796 26.52 -6.26 33.40
N THR A 797 27.60 -6.95 33.09
CA THR A 797 28.35 -6.77 31.85
C THR A 797 28.12 -7.96 30.92
N LEU A 798 28.22 -7.72 29.61
CA LEU A 798 28.14 -8.75 28.57
C LEU A 798 29.48 -9.45 28.32
N GLU A 799 30.53 -9.07 29.04
CA GLU A 799 31.86 -9.63 28.86
C GLU A 799 31.86 -11.12 29.21
N LYS A 800 32.29 -11.96 28.25
CA LYS A 800 32.23 -13.43 28.30
C LYS A 800 30.81 -14.01 28.42
N ASN A 801 29.77 -13.17 28.44
CA ASN A 801 28.37 -13.54 28.61
C ASN A 801 27.49 -12.78 27.61
N PRO A 802 27.57 -13.13 26.31
CA PRO A 802 26.78 -12.47 25.29
C PRO A 802 25.29 -12.64 25.57
N TYR A 803 24.49 -11.66 25.19
CA TYR A 803 23.03 -11.76 25.27
C TYR A 803 22.48 -12.14 23.89
N ALA A 804 21.55 -13.10 23.87
CA ALA A 804 20.84 -13.47 22.65
C ALA A 804 19.41 -13.89 22.98
N GLU A 805 18.46 -13.41 22.17
CA GLU A 805 17.08 -13.87 22.18
C GLU A 805 16.65 -14.26 20.76
N VAL A 806 15.86 -15.33 20.69
CA VAL A 806 15.25 -15.82 19.45
C VAL A 806 13.75 -15.86 19.65
N GLY A 807 13.00 -15.54 18.62
CA GLY A 807 11.56 -15.56 18.68
C GLY A 807 10.92 -16.11 17.42
N THR A 808 9.70 -16.60 17.56
CA THR A 808 8.82 -16.92 16.44
C THR A 808 7.39 -16.67 16.88
N GLY A 809 6.45 -16.67 15.95
CA GLY A 809 5.09 -16.39 16.30
C GLY A 809 4.13 -16.47 15.14
N ILE A 810 2.93 -15.97 15.42
CA ILE A 810 1.83 -15.93 14.47
C ILE A 810 1.40 -14.47 14.37
N GLU A 811 1.51 -13.92 13.16
CA GLU A 811 0.94 -12.63 12.84
C GLU A 811 -0.33 -12.79 12.00
N ASN A 812 -1.03 -11.68 11.78
CA ASN A 812 -2.29 -11.63 11.04
C ASN A 812 -3.48 -12.30 11.75
N ILE A 813 -3.43 -12.40 13.09
CA ILE A 813 -4.55 -12.84 13.92
C ILE A 813 -5.61 -11.73 13.88
N PHE A 814 -6.84 -12.06 13.49
CA PHE A 814 -7.91 -11.10 13.18
C PHE A 814 -7.53 -9.96 12.22
N LYS A 815 -6.41 -10.09 11.49
CA LYS A 815 -5.83 -9.08 10.56
C LYS A 815 -5.07 -7.91 11.18
N PHE A 816 -4.93 -7.84 12.49
CA PHE A 816 -4.22 -6.72 13.15
C PHE A 816 -3.40 -7.14 14.38
N LEU A 817 -3.63 -8.33 14.93
CA LEU A 817 -2.86 -8.85 16.07
C LEU A 817 -1.70 -9.74 15.61
N ARG A 818 -0.61 -9.62 16.36
CA ARG A 818 0.56 -10.48 16.29
C ARG A 818 0.90 -10.97 17.70
N VAL A 819 1.25 -12.25 17.80
CA VAL A 819 1.72 -12.87 19.05
C VAL A 819 3.12 -13.43 18.81
N ASP A 820 4.07 -12.99 19.64
CA ASP A 820 5.48 -13.36 19.61
C ASP A 820 5.80 -14.24 20.81
N PHE A 821 6.38 -15.40 20.54
CA PHE A 821 7.01 -16.28 21.52
C PHE A 821 8.51 -16.03 21.47
N VAL A 822 9.10 -15.57 22.58
CA VAL A 822 10.50 -15.15 22.63
C VAL A 822 11.23 -15.93 23.71
N TRP A 823 12.37 -16.53 23.35
CA TRP A 823 13.26 -17.24 24.25
C TRP A 823 14.56 -16.45 24.42
N ARG A 824 14.94 -16.22 25.66
CA ARG A 824 16.30 -15.77 26.01
C ARG A 824 17.21 -17.00 25.98
N VAL A 825 18.12 -17.04 25.02
CA VAL A 825 19.02 -18.19 24.79
C VAL A 825 20.31 -18.00 25.58
N ALA A 826 20.85 -16.79 25.58
CA ALA A 826 22.09 -16.43 26.28
C ALA A 826 21.88 -15.18 27.17
N PRO A 827 22.61 -15.04 28.29
CA PRO A 827 23.60 -15.98 28.87
C PRO A 827 22.95 -17.28 29.40
N ALA A 828 23.73 -18.26 29.86
CA ALA A 828 23.19 -19.51 30.43
C ALA A 828 22.28 -19.24 31.64
N ALA A 829 21.27 -20.10 31.83
CA ALA A 829 20.37 -19.98 32.98
C ALA A 829 21.14 -20.23 34.28
N LEU A 830 20.87 -19.41 35.30
CA LEU A 830 21.34 -19.70 36.65
C LEU A 830 20.51 -20.85 37.25
N PRO A 831 21.06 -21.69 38.14
CA PRO A 831 20.36 -22.86 38.71
C PRO A 831 18.97 -22.56 39.27
N ASP A 832 18.79 -21.39 39.90
CA ASP A 832 17.53 -20.97 40.53
C ASP A 832 16.75 -19.93 39.70
N GLU A 833 17.10 -19.73 38.42
CA GLU A 833 16.40 -18.75 37.58
C GLU A 833 15.02 -19.28 37.15
N PRO A 834 13.91 -18.58 37.46
CA PRO A 834 12.59 -19.04 37.08
C PRO A 834 12.43 -19.07 35.55
N LYS A 835 11.80 -20.12 35.04
CA LYS A 835 11.57 -20.32 33.59
C LYS A 835 10.88 -19.12 32.92
N SER A 836 10.06 -18.36 33.65
CA SER A 836 9.40 -17.13 33.19
C SER A 836 10.36 -16.00 32.80
N LYS A 837 11.64 -16.04 33.21
CA LYS A 837 12.68 -15.10 32.75
C LYS A 837 13.37 -15.53 31.45
N ARG A 838 13.14 -16.78 31.03
CA ARG A 838 13.75 -17.39 29.84
C ARG A 838 12.80 -17.48 28.66
N PHE A 839 11.49 -17.35 28.90
CA PHE A 839 10.45 -17.40 27.89
C PHE A 839 9.37 -16.36 28.18
N GLY A 840 8.94 -15.63 27.14
CA GLY A 840 7.86 -14.66 27.22
C GLY A 840 6.95 -14.71 26.01
N VAL A 841 5.68 -14.37 26.24
CA VAL A 841 4.67 -14.19 25.19
C VAL A 841 4.33 -12.71 25.12
N PHE A 842 4.44 -12.13 23.93
CA PHE A 842 4.22 -10.70 23.71
C PHE A 842 3.14 -10.51 22.64
N GLY A 843 2.28 -9.52 22.85
CA GLY A 843 1.30 -9.10 21.84
C GLY A 843 1.78 -7.83 21.14
N SER A 844 1.46 -7.67 19.86
CA SER A 844 1.60 -6.37 19.19
C SER A 844 0.47 -6.14 18.19
N PHE A 845 0.23 -4.86 17.88
CA PHE A 845 -0.61 -4.47 16.77
C PHE A 845 0.27 -4.25 15.55
N LYS A 846 0.02 -5.02 14.50
CA LYS A 846 0.71 -4.88 13.21
C LYS A 846 -0.35 -4.83 12.14
N LEU A 847 -0.54 -3.63 11.60
CA LEU A 847 -1.43 -3.43 10.47
C LEU A 847 -0.58 -3.52 9.19
N THR A 848 -0.95 -4.43 8.29
CA THR A 848 -0.28 -4.60 7.00
C THR A 848 -1.34 -4.53 5.92
N PHE A 849 -1.20 -3.56 5.03
CA PHE A 849 -2.10 -3.30 3.91
C PHE A 849 -1.63 -4.03 2.65
#